data_AF-A0A9N7VVQ0-F1
#
_entry.id   AF-A0A9N7VVQ0-F1
#
_cell.length_a   1.000
_cell.length_b   1.000
_cell.length_c   1.000
_cell.angle_alpha   90.00
_cell.angle_beta   90.00
_cell.angle_gamma   90.00
#
_symmetry.space_group_name_H-M   'P 1'
#
loop_
_entity.id
_entity.type
_entity.pdbx_description
1 polymer ?
#
loop_
_entity_poly.entity_id
_entity_poly.type
_entity_poly.pdbx_seq_one_letter_code
_entity_poly.pdbx_strand_id
1 'polypeptide(L)'
;MAVNWADRVSAFSRSPSHFLSGTTAEAFLAELLRELRDDRAGYNVKVLLLSPLCEHPTLLCPSDSVGEETALELMSVFAQCPPKSVQFRCHLLLALTSVLVCTSCVSSRSPVSQDFLDLLLQLSQDPGDLHGDGALHSLRATACDCLRELEACSPGYLSQHIELLGGLRQRETSRFHQAYTGLHTLVLRNAVYQLTQETGAGAEQLKVLLGGNTSVAWEADQDSGRTNNTDSGVLFSLILGPMGSVPTLQTGLDCKELRSILSSLLEESYLLTPLCQAALLHRLTELVAMVPGVPPAIFRAQLLRLLGTSKVCLLHTTLLMKCAFTDSLFSAEDEAFILKRLVVLSQHPLLSTPEKLFYMDCILHFPENRPISCSDRDETLPVLLTPRLASALMPTVFNDSATMLARLNLLSLVYLEEGEEGEGGEGRGVANLYDHLMSLLHIVDSGGSREIVVTFFRAAFLFLLYFYHMERYSSSLVEKLCELYLRHTQLAPHLISLADHTQDSLSESDWAEELLKALQRVITEAPLAKLNLQDLRCHLKMLARVAEEGKIPQCSTLRFLSIIAPLPSSLCVSGDWRLGTSVLGVCRRLLVHPSLDSLLVPLADILQDLTCCYGDTDIQDHARLYYALLTTLSREKLTGVLAQGATEGGRQIKKRSMSSIVAESEGLRSALTIHQTKKTNAQVFSIRLHFNLTDEHYEELSDISVPCLFRERSSPMVKLRLKPLHPYPTTLQASAIFTTQDGLSWHTILPDIHVAFQQVFTPLPAPSAWGRGGKLDLFEGLWDELCSEGGDCATSLFCCQLKEGALMSLVEKHFLLYLISDWSHKEECKVLFFLPPQSHVLLKITTEEDAVHFDIATDNWQLLPHITSYLLTITSSQDDTHS
;
A
#
# COMPACT_ATOMS: atom_id res chain seq x y z
N MET A 1 -45.33 -7.03 -31.44
CA MET A 1 -44.60 -7.99 -30.58
C MET A 1 -44.82 -7.54 -29.15
N ALA A 2 -45.30 -8.40 -28.26
CA ALA A 2 -45.48 -8.03 -26.85
C ALA A 2 -44.11 -7.66 -26.26
N VAL A 3 -43.98 -6.44 -25.74
CA VAL A 3 -42.73 -5.98 -25.12
C VAL A 3 -42.47 -6.85 -23.90
N ASN A 4 -41.31 -7.51 -23.83
CA ASN A 4 -40.94 -8.28 -22.63
C ASN A 4 -40.47 -7.32 -21.53
N TRP A 5 -41.41 -6.87 -20.71
CA TRP A 5 -41.15 -5.94 -19.62
C TRP A 5 -40.19 -6.48 -18.55
N ALA A 6 -40.19 -7.79 -18.31
CA ALA A 6 -39.29 -8.41 -17.34
C ALA A 6 -37.81 -8.21 -17.72
N ASP A 7 -37.48 -8.39 -19.00
CA ASP A 7 -36.11 -8.19 -19.51
C ASP A 7 -35.70 -6.72 -19.48
N ARG A 8 -36.61 -5.80 -19.84
CA ARG A 8 -36.32 -4.36 -19.83
C ARG A 8 -36.11 -3.81 -18.42
N VAL A 9 -36.97 -4.17 -17.46
CA VAL A 9 -36.80 -3.77 -16.05
C VAL A 9 -35.52 -4.37 -15.48
N SER A 10 -35.22 -5.65 -15.75
CA SER A 10 -33.97 -6.27 -15.29
C SER A 10 -32.73 -5.61 -15.89
N ALA A 11 -32.77 -5.21 -17.16
CA ALA A 11 -31.68 -4.48 -17.80
C ALA A 11 -31.47 -3.09 -17.15
N PHE A 12 -32.54 -2.40 -16.81
CA PHE A 12 -32.48 -1.13 -16.07
C PHE A 12 -31.88 -1.31 -14.67
N SER A 13 -32.40 -2.22 -13.83
CA SER A 13 -31.90 -2.42 -12.46
C SER A 13 -30.44 -2.91 -12.38
N ARG A 14 -29.90 -3.57 -13.41
CA ARG A 14 -28.48 -3.98 -13.45
C ARG A 14 -27.54 -2.81 -13.73
N SER A 15 -27.93 -1.89 -14.61
CA SER A 15 -27.12 -0.74 -14.98
C SER A 15 -28.01 0.38 -15.55
N PRO A 16 -28.56 1.25 -14.69
CA PRO A 16 -29.45 2.33 -15.12
C PRO A 16 -28.77 3.29 -16.10
N SER A 17 -27.50 3.61 -15.87
CA SER A 17 -26.72 4.50 -16.74
C SER A 17 -26.48 3.93 -18.13
N HIS A 18 -26.17 2.62 -18.23
CA HIS A 18 -26.02 1.96 -19.53
C HIS A 18 -27.35 1.84 -20.27
N PHE A 19 -28.43 1.51 -19.56
CA PHE A 19 -29.77 1.43 -20.16
C PHE A 19 -30.21 2.78 -20.74
N LEU A 20 -30.01 3.87 -19.99
CA LEU A 20 -30.37 5.23 -20.42
C LEU A 20 -29.44 5.81 -21.51
N SER A 21 -28.37 5.12 -21.90
CA SER A 21 -27.61 5.49 -23.10
C SER A 21 -28.38 5.20 -24.41
N GLY A 22 -29.32 4.25 -24.37
CA GLY A 22 -30.17 3.88 -25.51
C GLY A 22 -31.55 4.55 -25.53
N THR A 23 -31.99 5.16 -24.43
CA THR A 23 -33.31 5.82 -24.26
C THR A 23 -33.23 6.92 -23.21
N THR A 24 -34.03 7.98 -23.33
CA THR A 24 -34.10 9.02 -22.29
C THR A 24 -34.97 8.60 -21.09
N ALA A 25 -34.66 9.10 -19.89
CA ALA A 25 -35.43 8.83 -18.67
C ALA A 25 -36.93 9.19 -18.80
N GLU A 26 -37.24 10.34 -19.39
CA GLU A 26 -38.61 10.80 -19.63
C GLU A 26 -39.39 9.86 -20.56
N ALA A 27 -38.77 9.42 -21.65
CA ALA A 27 -39.39 8.47 -22.58
C ALA A 27 -39.65 7.11 -21.93
N PHE A 28 -38.70 6.61 -21.13
CA PHE A 28 -38.88 5.37 -20.40
C PHE A 28 -39.97 5.48 -19.33
N LEU A 29 -40.00 6.59 -18.58
CA LEU A 29 -41.03 6.89 -17.60
C LEU A 29 -42.42 6.95 -18.24
N ALA A 30 -42.57 7.64 -19.37
CA ALA A 30 -43.83 7.71 -20.11
C ALA A 30 -44.28 6.33 -20.61
N GLU A 31 -43.35 5.47 -21.05
CA GLU A 31 -43.66 4.09 -21.43
C GLU A 31 -44.15 3.26 -20.23
N LEU A 32 -43.52 3.41 -19.05
CA LEU A 32 -43.93 2.74 -17.81
C LEU A 32 -45.35 3.18 -17.39
N LEU A 33 -45.60 4.49 -17.34
CA LEU A 33 -46.89 5.05 -16.92
C LEU A 33 -48.02 4.69 -17.89
N ARG A 34 -47.75 4.68 -19.21
CA ARG A 34 -48.70 4.22 -20.23
C ARG A 34 -49.10 2.76 -20.02
N GLU A 35 -48.13 1.89 -19.74
CA GLU A 35 -48.40 0.47 -19.56
C GLU A 35 -49.07 0.16 -18.20
N LEU A 36 -48.78 0.95 -17.16
CA LEU A 36 -49.47 0.85 -15.86
C LEU A 36 -50.98 1.15 -15.99
N ARG A 37 -51.37 2.07 -16.88
CA ARG A 37 -52.77 2.38 -17.20
C ARG A 37 -53.45 1.33 -18.08
N ASP A 38 -52.72 0.47 -18.77
CA ASP A 38 -53.32 -0.52 -19.67
C ASP A 38 -54.04 -1.60 -18.85
N ASP A 39 -55.37 -1.70 -18.98
CA ASP A 39 -56.19 -2.72 -18.33
C ASP A 39 -55.87 -4.14 -18.82
N ARG A 40 -55.21 -4.29 -19.98
CA ARG A 40 -54.83 -5.58 -20.55
C ARG A 40 -53.58 -6.16 -19.88
N ALA A 41 -52.77 -5.34 -19.21
CA ALA A 41 -51.57 -5.78 -18.52
C ALA A 41 -51.94 -6.50 -17.20
N GLY A 42 -51.41 -7.70 -16.99
CA GLY A 42 -51.63 -8.44 -15.74
C GLY A 42 -51.00 -7.73 -14.54
N TYR A 43 -51.63 -7.83 -13.37
CA TYR A 43 -51.16 -7.15 -12.14
C TYR A 43 -49.74 -7.52 -11.73
N ASN A 44 -49.28 -8.74 -12.01
CA ASN A 44 -47.88 -9.14 -11.76
C ASN A 44 -46.88 -8.34 -12.61
N VAL A 45 -47.24 -8.04 -13.87
CA VAL A 45 -46.43 -7.16 -14.73
C VAL A 45 -46.48 -5.74 -14.20
N LYS A 46 -47.66 -5.25 -13.81
CA LYS A 46 -47.81 -3.90 -13.24
C LYS A 46 -46.99 -3.70 -11.96
N VAL A 47 -46.86 -4.72 -11.10
CA VAL A 47 -45.97 -4.66 -9.93
C VAL A 47 -44.50 -4.54 -10.35
N LEU A 48 -44.06 -5.29 -11.36
CA LEU A 48 -42.69 -5.17 -11.90
C LEU A 48 -42.41 -3.78 -12.48
N LEU A 49 -43.40 -3.14 -13.12
CA LEU A 49 -43.27 -1.80 -13.68
C LEU A 49 -43.07 -0.70 -12.61
N LEU A 50 -43.46 -0.96 -11.36
CA LEU A 50 -43.28 0.00 -10.26
C LEU A 50 -41.88 -0.07 -9.61
N SER A 51 -41.15 -1.19 -9.75
CA SER A 51 -39.81 -1.35 -9.15
C SER A 51 -38.82 -0.25 -9.55
N PRO A 52 -38.72 0.18 -10.83
CA PRO A 52 -37.87 1.30 -11.23
C PRO A 52 -38.17 2.61 -10.48
N LEU A 53 -39.44 2.89 -10.18
CA LEU A 53 -39.87 4.08 -9.44
C LEU A 53 -39.53 3.99 -7.95
N CYS A 54 -39.46 2.79 -7.38
CA CYS A 54 -39.02 2.58 -6.00
C CYS A 54 -37.49 2.62 -5.86
N GLU A 55 -36.74 2.07 -6.83
CA GLU A 55 -35.28 1.94 -6.76
C GLU A 55 -34.53 3.20 -7.23
N HIS A 56 -35.03 3.86 -8.28
CA HIS A 56 -34.35 4.99 -8.93
C HIS A 56 -35.30 6.18 -9.24
N PRO A 57 -36.10 6.68 -8.27
CA PRO A 57 -37.04 7.79 -8.49
C PRO A 57 -36.36 9.08 -8.96
N THR A 58 -35.20 9.45 -8.39
CA THR A 58 -34.46 10.67 -8.78
C THR A 58 -33.90 10.64 -10.19
N LEU A 59 -33.63 9.45 -10.72
CA LEU A 59 -33.13 9.26 -12.08
C LEU A 59 -34.26 9.34 -13.11
N LEU A 60 -35.46 8.85 -12.75
CA LEU A 60 -36.64 8.89 -13.61
C LEU A 60 -37.35 10.24 -13.56
N CYS A 61 -37.39 10.88 -12.39
CA CYS A 61 -38.00 12.19 -12.15
C CYS A 61 -36.90 13.22 -11.83
N PRO A 62 -36.28 13.86 -12.85
CA PRO A 62 -35.15 14.78 -12.63
C PRO A 62 -35.56 16.17 -12.12
N SER A 63 -36.85 16.50 -12.16
CA SER A 63 -37.40 17.77 -11.68
C SER A 63 -38.63 17.56 -10.80
N ASP A 64 -38.89 18.50 -9.91
CA ASP A 64 -40.05 18.43 -9.00
C ASP A 64 -41.37 18.39 -9.77
N SER A 65 -41.50 19.13 -10.88
CA SER A 65 -42.70 19.11 -11.72
C SER A 65 -42.97 17.73 -12.33
N VAL A 66 -41.93 17.03 -12.80
CA VAL A 66 -42.06 15.66 -13.33
C VAL A 66 -42.43 14.68 -12.21
N GLY A 67 -41.92 14.90 -10.99
CA GLY A 67 -42.33 14.18 -9.79
C GLY A 67 -43.81 14.32 -9.48
N GLU A 68 -44.32 15.56 -9.44
CA GLU A 68 -45.73 15.87 -9.18
C GLU A 68 -46.65 15.27 -10.24
N GLU A 69 -46.32 15.41 -11.52
CA GLU A 69 -47.08 14.81 -12.62
C GLU A 69 -47.12 13.28 -12.49
N THR A 70 -45.98 12.66 -12.23
CA THR A 70 -45.88 11.21 -12.04
C THR A 70 -46.72 10.75 -10.85
N ALA A 71 -46.69 11.50 -9.73
CA ALA A 71 -47.49 11.18 -8.56
C ALA A 71 -49.00 11.31 -8.84
N LEU A 72 -49.45 12.37 -9.51
CA LEU A 72 -50.84 12.53 -9.95
C LEU A 72 -51.31 11.36 -10.83
N GLU A 73 -50.46 10.95 -11.77
CA GLU A 73 -50.76 9.81 -12.64
C GLU A 73 -50.88 8.50 -11.85
N LEU A 74 -49.96 8.23 -10.92
CA LEU A 74 -50.02 7.06 -10.07
C LEU A 74 -51.22 7.08 -9.12
N MET A 75 -51.61 8.23 -8.58
CA MET A 75 -52.85 8.38 -7.79
C MET A 75 -54.09 8.07 -8.63
N SER A 76 -54.10 8.50 -9.90
CA SER A 76 -55.19 8.17 -10.83
C SER A 76 -55.28 6.65 -11.08
N VAL A 77 -54.13 5.97 -11.23
CA VAL A 77 -54.06 4.51 -11.38
C VAL A 77 -54.53 3.82 -10.10
N PHE A 78 -54.20 4.36 -8.92
CA PHE A 78 -54.68 3.83 -7.65
C PHE A 78 -56.20 3.93 -7.50
N ALA A 79 -56.80 5.04 -7.92
CA ALA A 79 -58.25 5.25 -7.89
C ALA A 79 -59.01 4.29 -8.82
N GLN A 80 -58.41 3.97 -9.99
CA GLN A 80 -59.00 3.06 -10.98
C GLN A 80 -58.78 1.57 -10.64
N CYS A 81 -57.82 1.26 -9.77
CA CYS A 81 -57.45 -0.09 -9.39
C CYS A 81 -58.54 -0.76 -8.51
N PRO A 82 -58.98 -2.01 -8.81
CA PRO A 82 -60.02 -2.67 -8.04
C PRO A 82 -59.56 -2.95 -6.59
N PRO A 83 -60.48 -2.92 -5.60
CA PRO A 83 -60.12 -3.09 -4.18
C PRO A 83 -59.55 -4.49 -3.87
N LYS A 84 -59.80 -5.48 -4.74
CA LYS A 84 -59.32 -6.87 -4.57
C LYS A 84 -57.83 -7.06 -4.87
N SER A 85 -57.21 -6.19 -5.66
CA SER A 85 -55.78 -6.30 -6.03
C SER A 85 -54.88 -5.63 -5.00
N VAL A 86 -54.93 -6.13 -3.77
CA VAL A 86 -54.27 -5.52 -2.61
C VAL A 86 -52.76 -5.39 -2.81
N GLN A 87 -52.09 -6.44 -3.30
CA GLN A 87 -50.63 -6.42 -3.51
C GLN A 87 -50.21 -5.27 -4.44
N PHE A 88 -50.91 -5.07 -5.56
CA PHE A 88 -50.59 -3.99 -6.49
C PHE A 88 -50.89 -2.61 -5.87
N ARG A 89 -51.98 -2.47 -5.12
CA ARG A 89 -52.30 -1.23 -4.37
C ARG A 89 -51.21 -0.90 -3.35
N CYS A 90 -50.68 -1.88 -2.62
CA CYS A 90 -49.54 -1.68 -1.71
C CYS A 90 -48.30 -1.18 -2.44
N HIS A 91 -47.92 -1.82 -3.56
CA HIS A 91 -46.75 -1.39 -4.32
C HIS A 91 -46.93 0.00 -4.95
N LEU A 92 -48.17 0.37 -5.34
CA LEU A 92 -48.49 1.73 -5.80
C LEU A 92 -48.27 2.76 -4.70
N LEU A 93 -48.71 2.50 -3.46
CA LEU A 93 -48.49 3.42 -2.34
C LEU A 93 -46.99 3.59 -2.05
N LEU A 94 -46.21 2.51 -2.12
CA LEU A 94 -44.75 2.57 -1.94
C LEU A 94 -44.10 3.40 -3.05
N ALA A 95 -44.44 3.16 -4.32
CA ALA A 95 -43.91 3.92 -5.44
C ALA A 95 -44.29 5.41 -5.37
N LEU A 96 -45.54 5.72 -5.02
CA LEU A 96 -46.01 7.09 -4.78
C LEU A 96 -45.18 7.78 -3.69
N THR A 97 -44.98 7.09 -2.57
CA THR A 97 -44.18 7.62 -1.46
C THR A 97 -42.73 7.84 -1.86
N SER A 98 -42.10 6.88 -2.56
CA SER A 98 -40.73 7.01 -3.05
C SER A 98 -40.57 8.19 -4.02
N VAL A 99 -41.50 8.36 -4.98
CA VAL A 99 -41.45 9.49 -5.92
C VAL A 99 -41.61 10.82 -5.17
N LEU A 100 -42.61 10.95 -4.30
CA LEU A 100 -42.90 12.19 -3.58
C LEU A 100 -41.81 12.58 -2.57
N VAL A 101 -41.15 11.60 -1.95
CA VAL A 101 -40.04 11.83 -1.00
C VAL A 101 -38.74 12.19 -1.71
N CYS A 102 -38.44 11.50 -2.81
CA CYS A 102 -37.20 11.72 -3.55
C CYS A 102 -37.23 12.95 -4.46
N THR A 103 -38.42 13.45 -4.76
CA THR A 103 -38.64 14.79 -5.33
C THR A 103 -38.94 15.76 -4.18
N SER A 104 -38.66 17.05 -4.33
CA SER A 104 -38.86 17.99 -3.20
C SER A 104 -40.34 18.33 -2.93
N CYS A 105 -41.27 17.54 -3.47
CA CYS A 105 -42.71 17.75 -3.44
C CYS A 105 -43.32 17.71 -2.02
N VAL A 106 -42.74 16.90 -1.12
CA VAL A 106 -43.19 16.83 0.29
C VAL A 106 -42.64 18.01 1.10
N SER A 107 -41.36 18.36 0.90
CA SER A 107 -40.75 19.50 1.59
C SER A 107 -41.30 20.85 1.10
N SER A 108 -41.73 20.94 -0.16
CA SER A 108 -42.41 22.10 -0.74
C SER A 108 -43.90 22.18 -0.42
N ARG A 109 -44.48 21.15 0.23
CA ARG A 109 -45.91 21.01 0.53
C ARG A 109 -46.80 21.21 -0.70
N SER A 110 -46.44 20.57 -1.81
CA SER A 110 -47.24 20.56 -3.04
C SER A 110 -48.69 20.10 -2.80
N PRO A 111 -49.68 20.54 -3.59
CA PRO A 111 -51.07 20.09 -3.44
C PRO A 111 -51.21 18.57 -3.59
N VAL A 112 -50.42 17.96 -4.49
CA VAL A 112 -50.39 16.51 -4.71
C VAL A 112 -49.95 15.75 -3.45
N SER A 113 -48.98 16.30 -2.71
CA SER A 113 -48.53 15.70 -1.44
C SER A 113 -49.61 15.74 -0.35
N GLN A 114 -50.45 16.78 -0.33
CA GLN A 114 -51.58 16.91 0.60
C GLN A 114 -52.71 15.94 0.22
N ASP A 115 -53.07 15.87 -1.07
CA ASP A 115 -54.07 14.91 -1.57
C ASP A 115 -53.65 13.46 -1.27
N PHE A 116 -52.36 13.14 -1.41
CA PHE A 116 -51.82 11.84 -1.07
C PHE A 116 -51.82 11.59 0.45
N LEU A 117 -51.52 12.60 1.26
CA LEU A 117 -51.62 12.51 2.72
C LEU A 117 -53.05 12.19 3.16
N ASP A 118 -54.03 12.91 2.63
CA ASP A 118 -55.45 12.68 2.92
C ASP A 118 -55.88 11.27 2.52
N LEU A 119 -55.43 10.80 1.36
CA LEU A 119 -55.66 9.41 0.93
C LEU A 119 -55.07 8.40 1.92
N LEU A 120 -53.82 8.59 2.36
CA LEU A 120 -53.18 7.70 3.33
C LEU A 120 -53.90 7.72 4.69
N LEU A 121 -54.31 8.88 5.17
CA LEU A 121 -55.08 9.03 6.40
C LEU A 121 -56.45 8.34 6.30
N GLN A 122 -57.15 8.49 5.18
CA GLN A 122 -58.42 7.78 4.91
C GLN A 122 -58.23 6.27 4.89
N LEU A 123 -57.23 5.77 4.17
CA LEU A 123 -56.92 4.34 4.11
C LEU A 123 -56.56 3.81 5.50
N SER A 124 -55.82 4.57 6.30
CA SER A 124 -55.45 4.17 7.66
C SER A 124 -56.67 4.08 8.59
N GLN A 125 -57.68 4.93 8.39
CA GLN A 125 -58.88 5.00 9.23
C GLN A 125 -59.98 4.00 8.85
N ASP A 126 -59.88 3.33 7.70
CA ASP A 126 -60.94 2.47 7.17
C ASP A 126 -61.30 1.33 8.16
N PRO A 127 -62.51 1.35 8.74
CA PRO A 127 -62.96 0.37 9.73
C PRO A 127 -63.52 -0.91 9.08
N GLY A 128 -63.57 -1.01 7.74
CA GLY A 128 -64.09 -2.16 7.00
C GLY A 128 -63.43 -3.51 7.35
N ASP A 129 -62.33 -3.45 8.07
CA ASP A 129 -61.46 -4.54 8.50
C ASP A 129 -61.89 -5.28 9.78
N LEU A 130 -62.88 -4.81 10.54
CA LEU A 130 -63.23 -5.50 11.79
C LEU A 130 -63.78 -6.92 11.55
N HIS A 131 -64.28 -7.23 10.34
CA HIS A 131 -64.85 -8.53 9.96
C HIS A 131 -64.33 -9.08 8.59
N GLY A 132 -63.25 -8.50 8.03
CA GLY A 132 -62.76 -8.78 6.67
C GLY A 132 -61.53 -9.71 6.58
N ASP A 133 -61.30 -10.27 5.38
CA ASP A 133 -60.19 -11.15 5.01
C ASP A 133 -58.82 -10.49 5.26
N GLY A 134 -57.82 -11.25 5.75
CA GLY A 134 -56.52 -10.75 6.24
C GLY A 134 -55.66 -10.01 5.21
N ALA A 135 -56.09 -9.97 3.94
CA ALA A 135 -55.49 -9.18 2.88
C ALA A 135 -55.65 -7.67 3.09
N LEU A 136 -56.81 -7.17 3.53
CA LEU A 136 -57.06 -5.72 3.66
C LEU A 136 -56.19 -5.04 4.75
N HIS A 137 -55.80 -5.80 5.78
CA HIS A 137 -54.82 -5.37 6.78
C HIS A 137 -53.47 -4.98 6.18
N SER A 138 -53.05 -5.61 5.07
CA SER A 138 -51.78 -5.27 4.43
C SER A 138 -51.80 -3.89 3.77
N LEU A 139 -52.96 -3.42 3.30
CA LEU A 139 -53.10 -2.08 2.71
C LEU A 139 -53.02 -0.99 3.78
N ARG A 140 -53.73 -1.16 4.90
CA ARG A 140 -53.64 -0.26 6.07
C ARG A 140 -52.21 -0.22 6.61
N ALA A 141 -51.55 -1.38 6.70
CA ALA A 141 -50.16 -1.43 7.14
C ALA A 141 -49.22 -0.70 6.20
N THR A 142 -49.35 -0.92 4.90
CA THR A 142 -48.56 -0.19 3.91
C THR A 142 -48.82 1.31 3.99
N ALA A 143 -50.07 1.74 4.17
CA ALA A 143 -50.40 3.16 4.31
C ALA A 143 -49.76 3.78 5.57
N CYS A 144 -49.77 3.08 6.71
CA CYS A 144 -49.07 3.53 7.91
C CYS A 144 -47.55 3.56 7.78
N ASP A 145 -46.96 2.60 7.07
CA ASP A 145 -45.52 2.62 6.77
C ASP A 145 -45.19 3.79 5.82
N CYS A 146 -46.03 4.07 4.82
CA CYS A 146 -45.88 5.26 3.96
C CYS A 146 -45.97 6.57 4.76
N LEU A 147 -46.93 6.69 5.68
CA LEU A 147 -47.02 7.83 6.61
C LEU A 147 -45.76 7.96 7.48
N ARG A 148 -45.19 6.83 7.92
CA ARG A 148 -43.95 6.82 8.71
C ARG A 148 -42.75 7.30 7.89
N GLU A 149 -42.64 6.87 6.64
CA GLU A 149 -41.58 7.30 5.72
C GLU A 149 -41.70 8.79 5.38
N LEU A 150 -42.92 9.30 5.12
CA LEU A 150 -43.17 10.73 4.90
C LEU A 150 -42.71 11.56 6.11
N GLU A 151 -43.08 11.14 7.32
CA GLU A 151 -42.68 11.82 8.56
C GLU A 151 -41.17 11.68 8.86
N ALA A 152 -40.54 10.57 8.48
CA ALA A 152 -39.10 10.38 8.64
C ALA A 152 -38.28 11.27 7.69
N CYS A 153 -38.77 11.48 6.46
CA CYS A 153 -38.10 12.29 5.45
C CYS A 153 -38.43 13.79 5.56
N SER A 154 -39.61 14.13 6.08
CA SER A 154 -40.04 15.51 6.35
C SER A 154 -40.58 15.62 7.78
N PRO A 155 -39.68 15.79 8.78
CA PRO A 155 -40.07 15.86 10.19
C PRO A 155 -41.11 16.95 10.44
N GLY A 156 -42.20 16.59 11.13
CA GLY A 156 -43.31 17.45 11.53
C GLY A 156 -44.43 17.61 10.50
N TYR A 157 -44.38 16.88 9.39
CA TYR A 157 -45.45 16.86 8.38
C TYR A 157 -46.80 16.42 8.96
N LEU A 158 -46.80 15.47 9.90
CA LEU A 158 -48.01 14.92 10.54
C LEU A 158 -48.32 15.53 11.91
N SER A 159 -47.61 16.59 12.34
CA SER A 159 -47.72 17.20 13.67
C SER A 159 -49.15 17.58 14.08
N GLN A 160 -49.99 18.00 13.12
CA GLN A 160 -51.39 18.38 13.35
C GLN A 160 -52.32 17.19 13.61
N HIS A 161 -51.89 15.97 13.28
CA HIS A 161 -52.70 14.75 13.35
C HIS A 161 -52.35 13.85 14.54
N ILE A 162 -51.57 14.33 15.51
CA ILE A 162 -51.11 13.55 16.68
C ILE A 162 -52.28 12.94 17.45
N GLU A 163 -53.32 13.71 17.74
CA GLU A 163 -54.50 13.20 18.47
C GLU A 163 -55.25 12.11 17.70
N LEU A 164 -55.43 12.30 16.39
CA LEU A 164 -56.06 11.31 15.51
C LEU A 164 -55.29 9.99 15.55
N LEU A 165 -53.96 10.05 15.42
CA LEU A 165 -53.08 8.89 15.46
C LEU A 165 -53.09 8.22 16.84
N GLY A 166 -53.12 9.01 17.92
CA GLY A 166 -53.29 8.51 19.29
C GLY A 166 -54.62 7.79 19.49
N GLY A 167 -55.72 8.34 18.94
CA GLY A 167 -57.04 7.71 18.97
C GLY A 167 -57.11 6.41 18.16
N LEU A 168 -56.47 6.35 17.00
CA LEU A 168 -56.35 5.12 16.20
C LEU A 168 -55.55 4.04 16.94
N ARG A 169 -54.43 4.42 17.58
CA ARG A 169 -53.62 3.53 18.41
C ARG A 169 -54.43 2.88 19.54
N GLN A 170 -55.26 3.66 20.23
CA GLN A 170 -56.09 3.18 21.34
C GLN A 170 -57.28 2.30 20.90
N ARG A 171 -57.80 2.52 19.70
CA ARG A 171 -58.92 1.74 19.14
C ARG A 171 -58.45 0.40 18.54
N GLU A 172 -57.19 0.31 18.12
CA GLU A 172 -56.65 -0.86 17.44
C GLU A 172 -56.31 -1.99 18.45
N THR A 173 -56.95 -3.14 18.26
CA THR A 173 -56.75 -4.33 19.13
C THR A 173 -55.94 -5.44 18.45
N SER A 174 -55.67 -5.31 17.16
CA SER A 174 -54.91 -6.30 16.39
C SER A 174 -53.39 -6.11 16.50
N ARG A 175 -52.63 -7.00 15.85
CA ARG A 175 -51.15 -6.87 15.71
C ARG A 175 -50.73 -5.57 15.02
N PHE A 176 -51.67 -4.90 14.34
CA PHE A 176 -51.44 -3.63 13.67
C PHE A 176 -51.18 -2.46 14.63
N HIS A 177 -51.53 -2.62 15.90
CA HIS A 177 -51.20 -1.67 16.96
C HIS A 177 -49.72 -1.22 16.93
N GLN A 178 -48.78 -2.12 16.60
CA GLN A 178 -47.34 -1.78 16.55
C GLN A 178 -47.02 -0.69 15.51
N ALA A 179 -47.71 -0.70 14.36
CA ALA A 179 -47.47 0.26 13.29
C ALA A 179 -47.96 1.66 13.66
N TYR A 180 -49.14 1.76 14.30
CA TYR A 180 -49.66 3.02 14.85
C TYR A 180 -48.82 3.53 16.01
N THR A 181 -48.37 2.66 16.91
CA THR A 181 -47.51 3.05 18.03
C THR A 181 -46.18 3.62 17.55
N GLY A 182 -45.56 2.99 16.54
CA GLY A 182 -44.35 3.50 15.91
C GLY A 182 -44.56 4.84 15.20
N LEU A 183 -45.65 4.98 14.42
CA LEU A 183 -46.00 6.22 13.74
C LEU A 183 -46.28 7.36 14.72
N HIS A 184 -47.19 7.16 15.67
CA HIS A 184 -47.55 8.15 16.68
C HIS A 184 -46.34 8.63 17.48
N THR A 185 -45.43 7.71 17.85
CA THR A 185 -44.21 8.06 18.57
C THR A 185 -43.25 8.87 17.71
N LEU A 186 -43.08 8.52 16.44
CA LEU A 186 -42.24 9.27 15.50
C LEU A 186 -42.77 10.70 15.31
N VAL A 187 -44.07 10.84 15.03
CA VAL A 187 -44.73 12.15 14.88
C VAL A 187 -44.57 12.98 16.14
N LEU A 188 -44.83 12.37 17.31
CA LEU A 188 -44.71 13.05 18.60
C LEU A 188 -43.28 13.55 18.85
N ARG A 189 -42.27 12.69 18.61
CA ARG A 189 -40.85 13.07 18.74
C ARG A 189 -40.50 14.23 17.81
N ASN A 190 -40.90 14.15 16.54
CA ASN A 190 -40.57 15.16 15.54
C ASN A 190 -41.30 16.49 15.79
N ALA A 191 -42.55 16.46 16.21
CA ALA A 191 -43.30 17.66 16.55
C ALA A 191 -42.70 18.37 17.78
N VAL A 192 -42.28 17.62 18.80
CA VAL A 192 -41.52 18.18 19.93
C VAL A 192 -40.20 18.77 19.46
N TYR A 193 -39.48 18.10 18.55
CA TYR A 193 -38.23 18.61 17.99
C TYR A 193 -38.43 19.91 17.17
N GLN A 194 -39.55 20.07 16.46
CA GLN A 194 -39.86 21.34 15.80
C GLN A 194 -40.13 22.45 16.81
N LEU A 195 -40.90 22.16 17.86
CA LEU A 195 -41.16 23.12 18.93
C LEU A 195 -39.87 23.57 19.64
N THR A 196 -38.84 22.73 19.75
CA THR A 196 -37.56 23.15 20.35
C THR A 196 -36.76 24.12 19.47
N GLN A 197 -37.05 24.21 18.17
CA GLN A 197 -36.45 25.18 17.26
C GLN A 197 -37.18 26.53 17.25
N GLU A 198 -38.46 26.56 17.65
CA GLU A 198 -39.26 27.78 17.68
C GLU A 198 -38.87 28.69 18.84
N THR A 199 -38.53 29.94 18.54
CA THR A 199 -38.17 30.93 19.55
C THR A 199 -39.37 31.30 20.42
N GLY A 200 -39.38 30.87 21.69
CA GLY A 200 -40.43 31.20 22.66
C GLY A 200 -41.52 30.13 22.84
N ALA A 201 -41.37 28.96 22.22
CA ALA A 201 -42.25 27.82 22.46
C ALA A 201 -42.03 27.24 23.87
N GLY A 202 -43.14 27.00 24.59
CA GLY A 202 -43.15 26.48 25.95
C GLY A 202 -44.29 25.50 26.19
N ALA A 203 -44.75 25.41 27.45
CA ALA A 203 -45.75 24.43 27.86
C ALA A 203 -47.13 24.61 27.21
N GLU A 204 -47.54 25.85 26.90
CA GLU A 204 -48.84 26.13 26.28
C GLU A 204 -48.89 25.70 24.81
N GLN A 205 -47.83 25.94 24.04
CA GLN A 205 -47.74 25.48 22.64
C GLN A 205 -47.69 23.95 22.58
N LEU A 206 -46.98 23.31 23.51
CA LEU A 206 -47.00 21.86 23.65
C LEU A 206 -48.41 21.33 23.97
N LYS A 207 -49.16 22.02 24.82
CA LYS A 207 -50.54 21.67 25.15
C LYS A 207 -51.49 21.83 23.95
N VAL A 208 -51.34 22.90 23.17
CA VAL A 208 -52.11 23.11 21.94
C VAL A 208 -51.83 22.01 20.91
N LEU A 209 -50.56 21.62 20.76
CA LEU A 209 -50.14 20.53 19.88
C LEU A 209 -50.76 19.18 20.30
N LEU A 210 -50.80 18.90 21.62
CA LEU A 210 -51.28 17.63 22.17
C LEU A 210 -52.80 17.56 22.34
N GLY A 211 -53.47 18.70 22.47
CA GLY A 211 -54.91 18.84 22.79
C GLY A 211 -55.81 19.24 21.62
N GLY A 212 -55.30 19.12 20.37
CA GLY A 212 -55.99 19.27 19.09
C GLY A 212 -57.45 19.73 19.11
N ASN A 213 -57.69 21.04 19.15
CA ASN A 213 -58.98 21.56 18.73
C ASN A 213 -59.10 21.40 17.20
N THR A 214 -59.91 20.44 16.79
CA THR A 214 -60.49 20.32 15.45
C THR A 214 -61.02 21.68 14.98
N SER A 215 -60.63 22.11 13.76
CA SER A 215 -61.16 23.26 12.98
C SER A 215 -60.44 24.61 13.01
N VAL A 216 -59.11 24.66 13.07
CA VAL A 216 -58.42 25.87 12.57
C VAL A 216 -58.12 25.68 11.09
N ALA A 217 -58.95 26.36 10.29
CA ALA A 217 -58.78 26.54 8.87
C ALA A 217 -57.33 26.91 8.53
N TRP A 218 -56.86 26.44 7.38
CA TRP A 218 -55.74 27.00 6.65
C TRP A 218 -55.87 28.53 6.60
N GLU A 219 -55.18 29.24 7.49
CA GLU A 219 -54.65 30.55 7.15
C GLU A 219 -53.17 30.35 6.88
N ALA A 220 -52.85 30.48 5.61
CA ALA A 220 -51.50 30.45 5.10
C ALA A 220 -50.71 31.60 5.72
N ASP A 221 -49.98 31.32 6.80
CA ASP A 221 -48.86 32.17 7.17
C ASP A 221 -47.69 31.78 6.27
N GLN A 222 -47.65 32.38 5.08
CA GLN A 222 -46.57 32.22 4.09
C GLN A 222 -45.25 32.87 4.55
N ASP A 223 -45.18 33.43 5.76
CA ASP A 223 -44.08 34.30 6.19
C ASP A 223 -43.35 33.88 7.49
N SER A 224 -43.51 32.65 7.98
CA SER A 224 -42.52 32.12 8.94
C SER A 224 -41.25 31.71 8.19
N GLY A 225 -40.31 32.66 8.18
CA GLY A 225 -38.99 32.64 7.56
C GLY A 225 -38.48 31.28 7.07
N ARG A 226 -38.22 31.22 5.77
CA ARG A 226 -37.31 30.29 5.11
C ARG A 226 -35.99 30.19 5.89
N THR A 227 -35.95 29.37 6.92
CA THR A 227 -34.70 28.94 7.54
C THR A 227 -34.04 28.07 6.49
N ASN A 228 -32.83 28.44 6.09
CA ASN A 228 -32.03 27.63 5.19
C ASN A 228 -31.81 26.27 5.86
N ASN A 229 -32.66 25.31 5.52
CA ASN A 229 -32.61 23.94 6.00
C ASN A 229 -31.46 23.24 5.25
N THR A 230 -30.22 23.66 5.52
CA THR A 230 -29.02 22.99 5.02
C THR A 230 -28.82 21.63 5.66
N ASP A 231 -29.58 21.32 6.72
CA ASP A 231 -29.50 20.07 7.46
C ASP A 231 -30.75 19.18 7.23
N SER A 232 -31.27 19.13 6.00
CA SER A 232 -32.33 18.18 5.59
C SER A 232 -31.83 16.73 5.46
N GLY A 233 -30.78 16.37 6.19
CA GLY A 233 -30.38 14.97 6.36
C GLY A 233 -31.40 14.31 7.27
N VAL A 234 -31.83 13.09 6.91
CA VAL A 234 -32.59 12.20 7.79
C VAL A 234 -31.99 12.30 9.20
N LEU A 235 -32.79 12.70 10.20
CA LEU A 235 -32.32 12.90 11.57
C LEU A 235 -31.89 11.56 12.18
N PHE A 236 -30.67 11.13 11.88
CA PHE A 236 -30.04 9.91 12.38
C PHE A 236 -29.58 10.12 13.81
N SER A 237 -30.55 10.02 14.71
CA SER A 237 -30.46 10.08 16.17
C SER A 237 -29.83 11.32 16.82
N LEU A 238 -30.57 11.94 17.75
CA LEU A 238 -30.12 13.12 18.52
C LEU A 238 -29.15 12.78 19.65
N ILE A 239 -29.03 11.50 20.02
CA ILE A 239 -28.28 11.05 21.22
C ILE A 239 -26.83 10.64 20.88
N LEU A 240 -26.54 10.30 19.63
CA LEU A 240 -25.25 9.71 19.18
C LEU A 240 -24.40 10.65 18.30
N GLY A 241 -24.81 11.90 18.11
CA GLY A 241 -24.04 12.89 17.34
C GLY A 241 -22.82 13.44 18.11
N PRO A 242 -21.79 13.96 17.42
CA PRO A 242 -20.63 14.59 18.06
C PRO A 242 -21.09 15.84 18.83
N MET A 243 -21.28 15.70 20.15
CA MET A 243 -21.55 16.78 21.12
C MET A 243 -22.38 17.94 20.56
N GLY A 244 -23.53 17.64 19.98
CA GLY A 244 -24.60 18.61 19.76
C GLY A 244 -25.45 18.64 21.02
N SER A 245 -25.57 19.80 21.68
CA SER A 245 -26.53 19.96 22.77
C SER A 245 -27.91 19.52 22.27
N VAL A 246 -28.51 18.51 22.90
CA VAL A 246 -29.90 18.13 22.59
C VAL A 246 -30.76 19.40 22.75
N PRO A 247 -31.54 19.80 21.74
CA PRO A 247 -32.32 21.03 21.84
C PRO A 247 -33.40 20.83 22.91
N THR A 248 -33.47 21.76 23.87
CA THR A 248 -34.34 21.65 25.04
C THR A 248 -35.52 22.61 24.94
N LEU A 249 -36.72 22.09 25.21
CA LEU A 249 -37.93 22.88 25.29
C LEU A 249 -38.02 23.49 26.69
N GLN A 250 -38.20 24.81 26.78
CA GLN A 250 -38.35 25.52 28.06
C GLN A 250 -39.76 25.32 28.61
N THR A 251 -40.08 24.08 29.00
CA THR A 251 -41.31 23.74 29.72
C THR A 251 -41.05 23.81 31.21
N GLY A 252 -41.88 24.55 31.96
CA GLY A 252 -41.94 24.42 33.42
C GLY A 252 -42.44 23.04 33.86
N LEU A 253 -42.92 22.93 35.10
CA LEU A 253 -43.43 21.66 35.66
C LEU A 253 -44.78 21.18 35.07
N ASP A 254 -45.40 21.93 34.17
CA ASP A 254 -46.69 21.59 33.56
C ASP A 254 -46.52 20.85 32.23
N CYS A 255 -46.44 19.51 32.31
CA CYS A 255 -46.39 18.58 31.17
C CYS A 255 -47.30 17.36 31.40
N LYS A 256 -48.46 17.55 32.04
CA LYS A 256 -49.32 16.43 32.48
C LYS A 256 -49.83 15.56 31.32
N GLU A 257 -50.24 16.18 30.22
CA GLU A 257 -50.75 15.49 29.02
C GLU A 257 -49.64 14.66 28.36
N LEU A 258 -48.46 15.24 28.16
CA LEU A 258 -47.31 14.52 27.63
C LEU A 258 -46.91 13.34 28.53
N ARG A 259 -46.85 13.53 29.85
CA ARG A 259 -46.59 12.42 30.79
C ARG A 259 -47.63 11.31 30.68
N SER A 260 -48.90 11.65 30.52
CA SER A 260 -49.97 10.66 30.34
C SER A 260 -49.78 9.84 29.06
N ILE A 261 -49.44 10.50 27.95
CA ILE A 261 -49.17 9.83 26.66
C ILE A 261 -47.95 8.93 26.76
N LEU A 262 -46.86 9.41 27.38
CA LEU A 262 -45.63 8.64 27.59
C LEU A 262 -45.87 7.43 28.48
N SER A 263 -46.57 7.58 29.61
CA SER A 263 -46.92 6.46 30.49
C SER A 263 -47.74 5.41 29.75
N SER A 264 -48.74 5.81 28.97
CA SER A 264 -49.55 4.91 28.17
C SER A 264 -48.72 4.17 27.09
N LEU A 265 -47.81 4.85 26.39
CA LEU A 265 -46.90 4.22 25.43
C LEU A 265 -45.94 3.22 26.10
N LEU A 266 -45.43 3.55 27.28
CA LEU A 266 -44.54 2.68 28.04
C LEU A 266 -45.27 1.44 28.58
N GLU A 267 -46.52 1.61 29.04
CA GLU A 267 -47.38 0.51 29.42
C GLU A 267 -47.66 -0.41 28.23
N GLU A 268 -47.95 0.11 27.04
CA GLU A 268 -48.21 -0.68 25.84
C GLU A 268 -46.93 -1.33 25.25
N SER A 269 -45.74 -0.89 25.66
CA SER A 269 -44.46 -1.28 25.05
C SER A 269 -44.15 -2.79 25.05
N TYR A 270 -44.68 -3.54 26.03
CA TYR A 270 -44.45 -4.99 26.12
C TYR A 270 -45.27 -5.82 25.14
N LEU A 271 -46.30 -5.23 24.52
CA LEU A 271 -47.10 -5.86 23.47
C LEU A 271 -46.40 -5.85 22.11
N LEU A 272 -45.30 -5.09 22.00
CA LEU A 272 -44.55 -4.90 20.77
C LEU A 272 -43.53 -6.03 20.55
N THR A 273 -43.13 -6.23 19.29
CA THR A 273 -41.95 -7.05 18.99
C THR A 273 -40.69 -6.40 19.58
N PRO A 274 -39.63 -7.17 19.93
CA PRO A 274 -38.43 -6.60 20.54
C PRO A 274 -37.78 -5.46 19.73
N LEU A 275 -37.85 -5.54 18.39
CA LEU A 275 -37.35 -4.49 17.50
C LEU A 275 -38.20 -3.22 17.57
N CYS A 276 -39.53 -3.36 17.50
CA CYS A 276 -40.45 -2.22 17.61
C CYS A 276 -40.39 -1.59 19.01
N GLN A 277 -40.25 -2.40 20.06
CA GLN A 277 -40.06 -1.93 21.42
C GLN A 277 -38.75 -1.16 21.57
N ALA A 278 -37.64 -1.65 21.00
CA ALA A 278 -36.36 -0.93 20.98
C ALA A 278 -36.49 0.42 20.26
N ALA A 279 -37.12 0.44 19.07
CA ALA A 279 -37.35 1.68 18.32
C ALA A 279 -38.23 2.67 19.08
N LEU A 280 -39.31 2.20 19.72
CA LEU A 280 -40.15 3.00 20.62
C LEU A 280 -39.32 3.63 21.73
N LEU A 281 -38.61 2.81 22.51
CA LEU A 281 -37.79 3.27 23.64
C LEU A 281 -36.71 4.26 23.20
N HIS A 282 -36.07 4.03 22.06
CA HIS A 282 -35.10 4.96 21.49
C HIS A 282 -35.72 6.34 21.22
N ARG A 283 -36.86 6.39 20.53
CA ARG A 283 -37.56 7.66 20.24
C ARG A 283 -38.10 8.35 21.50
N LEU A 284 -38.57 7.58 22.47
CA LEU A 284 -39.00 8.13 23.77
C LEU A 284 -37.82 8.69 24.56
N THR A 285 -36.64 8.08 24.47
CA THR A 285 -35.40 8.58 25.09
C THR A 285 -35.05 9.95 24.50
N GLU A 286 -35.13 10.12 23.18
CA GLU A 286 -34.92 11.42 22.51
C GLU A 286 -35.93 12.46 22.99
N LEU A 287 -37.20 12.09 23.07
CA LEU A 287 -38.27 12.99 23.50
C LEU A 287 -38.07 13.47 24.93
N VAL A 288 -37.78 12.57 25.88
CA VAL A 288 -37.55 12.95 27.28
C VAL A 288 -36.27 13.76 27.44
N ALA A 289 -35.23 13.51 26.62
CA ALA A 289 -34.04 14.35 26.60
C ALA A 289 -34.31 15.79 26.10
N MET A 290 -35.27 15.97 25.17
CA MET A 290 -35.68 17.29 24.68
C MET A 290 -36.59 18.06 25.66
N VAL A 291 -37.31 17.37 26.56
CA VAL A 291 -38.30 17.99 27.46
C VAL A 291 -37.90 17.81 28.92
N PRO A 292 -37.10 18.73 29.50
CA PRO A 292 -36.62 18.62 30.89
C PRO A 292 -37.76 18.63 31.94
N GLY A 293 -38.96 19.10 31.59
CA GLY A 293 -40.15 19.06 32.47
C GLY A 293 -40.71 17.64 32.75
N VAL A 294 -40.21 16.61 32.07
CA VAL A 294 -40.53 15.20 32.31
C VAL A 294 -39.30 14.49 32.90
N PRO A 295 -39.37 13.99 34.14
CA PRO A 295 -38.22 13.32 34.74
C PRO A 295 -37.95 11.95 34.06
N PRO A 296 -36.67 11.58 33.80
CA PRO A 296 -36.29 10.28 33.25
C PRO A 296 -36.78 9.07 34.07
N ALA A 297 -37.11 9.28 35.34
CA ALA A 297 -37.68 8.26 36.24
C ALA A 297 -38.96 7.59 35.69
N ILE A 298 -39.65 8.18 34.70
CA ILE A 298 -40.77 7.55 34.00
C ILE A 298 -40.40 6.18 33.38
N PHE A 299 -39.13 5.99 33.00
CA PHE A 299 -38.63 4.73 32.45
C PHE A 299 -38.37 3.65 33.51
N ARG A 300 -38.34 3.95 34.82
CA ARG A 300 -37.92 2.98 35.86
C ARG A 300 -38.72 1.69 35.85
N ALA A 301 -40.04 1.76 35.71
CA ALA A 301 -40.90 0.57 35.69
C ALA A 301 -40.55 -0.35 34.50
N GLN A 302 -40.23 0.24 33.35
CA GLN A 302 -39.84 -0.49 32.16
C GLN A 302 -38.39 -0.99 32.24
N LEU A 303 -37.49 -0.21 32.83
CA LEU A 303 -36.10 -0.59 33.05
C LEU A 303 -35.99 -1.91 33.82
N LEU A 304 -36.75 -2.07 34.91
CA LEU A 304 -36.78 -3.32 35.69
C LEU A 304 -37.13 -4.55 34.84
N ARG A 305 -37.96 -4.39 33.81
CA ARG A 305 -38.29 -5.48 32.86
C ARG A 305 -37.18 -5.70 31.84
N LEU A 306 -36.56 -4.62 31.35
CA LEU A 306 -35.49 -4.66 30.36
C LEU A 306 -34.18 -5.21 30.93
N LEU A 307 -33.89 -4.97 32.21
CA LEU A 307 -32.74 -5.55 32.90
C LEU A 307 -32.74 -7.08 32.81
N GLY A 308 -33.89 -7.73 32.59
CA GLY A 308 -34.08 -9.17 32.40
C GLY A 308 -33.96 -9.69 30.96
N THR A 309 -33.70 -8.87 29.94
CA THR A 309 -33.75 -9.28 28.53
C THR A 309 -32.46 -9.90 27.98
N SER A 310 -32.57 -10.90 27.11
CA SER A 310 -31.46 -11.46 26.32
C SER A 310 -31.46 -10.97 24.85
N LYS A 311 -32.43 -10.12 24.48
CA LYS A 311 -32.53 -9.59 23.12
C LYS A 311 -31.58 -8.42 22.92
N VAL A 312 -30.69 -8.54 21.94
CA VAL A 312 -29.65 -7.56 21.59
C VAL A 312 -30.21 -6.14 21.47
N CYS A 313 -31.25 -5.92 20.65
CA CYS A 313 -31.81 -4.60 20.39
C CYS A 313 -32.32 -3.91 21.67
N LEU A 314 -32.92 -4.67 22.58
CA LEU A 314 -33.44 -4.14 23.85
C LEU A 314 -32.32 -3.81 24.83
N LEU A 315 -31.30 -4.67 24.92
CA LEU A 315 -30.14 -4.40 25.75
C LEU A 315 -29.38 -3.16 25.27
N HIS A 316 -29.17 -3.05 23.95
CA HIS A 316 -28.53 -1.88 23.35
C HIS A 316 -29.31 -0.59 23.64
N THR A 317 -30.64 -0.64 23.58
CA THR A 317 -31.47 0.53 23.91
C THR A 317 -31.37 0.89 25.39
N THR A 318 -31.18 -0.10 26.29
CA THR A 318 -30.89 0.17 27.70
C THR A 318 -29.54 0.89 27.88
N LEU A 319 -28.51 0.48 27.15
CA LEU A 319 -27.21 1.17 27.15
C LEU A 319 -27.35 2.59 26.58
N LEU A 320 -28.15 2.78 25.54
CA LEU A 320 -28.44 4.11 25.01
C LEU A 320 -29.14 5.01 26.04
N MET A 321 -30.13 4.48 26.77
CA MET A 321 -30.76 5.19 27.89
C MET A 321 -29.75 5.53 28.98
N LYS A 322 -28.76 4.67 29.21
CA LYS A 322 -27.65 4.95 30.13
C LYS A 322 -26.78 6.09 29.63
N CYS A 323 -26.40 6.12 28.34
CA CYS A 323 -25.69 7.24 27.73
C CYS A 323 -26.46 8.56 27.91
N ALA A 324 -27.77 8.54 27.71
CA ALA A 324 -28.60 9.75 27.72
C ALA A 324 -28.88 10.31 29.12
N PHE A 325 -29.11 9.44 30.11
CA PHE A 325 -29.64 9.85 31.42
C PHE A 325 -28.74 9.55 32.61
N THR A 326 -27.71 8.72 32.46
CA THR A 326 -26.68 8.46 33.49
C THR A 326 -27.26 8.30 34.91
N ASP A 327 -26.83 9.13 35.86
CA ASP A 327 -27.23 9.11 37.28
C ASP A 327 -28.70 9.47 37.53
N SER A 328 -29.36 10.13 36.56
CA SER A 328 -30.77 10.53 36.72
C SER A 328 -31.75 9.34 36.61
N LEU A 329 -31.32 8.26 35.95
CA LEU A 329 -32.12 7.04 35.77
C LEU A 329 -31.48 5.82 36.43
N PHE A 330 -30.16 5.63 36.30
CA PHE A 330 -29.44 4.44 36.75
C PHE A 330 -28.73 4.69 38.08
N SER A 331 -28.81 3.71 38.98
CA SER A 331 -27.95 3.65 40.17
C SER A 331 -26.66 2.88 39.89
N ALA A 332 -25.64 3.05 40.74
CA ALA A 332 -24.41 2.25 40.65
C ALA A 332 -24.67 0.72 40.76
N GLU A 333 -25.73 0.31 41.49
CA GLU A 333 -26.14 -1.10 41.57
C GLU A 333 -26.70 -1.60 40.22
N ASP A 334 -27.47 -0.76 39.51
CA ASP A 334 -28.00 -1.08 38.19
C ASP A 334 -26.86 -1.20 37.16
N GLU A 335 -25.88 -0.30 37.21
CA GLU A 335 -24.69 -0.35 36.35
C GLU A 335 -23.89 -1.63 36.56
N ALA A 336 -23.59 -1.97 37.81
CA ALA A 336 -22.89 -3.21 38.17
C ALA A 336 -23.67 -4.45 37.71
N PHE A 337 -25.01 -4.43 37.81
CA PHE A 337 -25.85 -5.52 37.35
C PHE A 337 -25.83 -5.65 35.81
N ILE A 338 -25.90 -4.55 35.06
CA ILE A 338 -25.82 -4.54 33.59
C ILE A 338 -24.46 -5.07 33.13
N LEU A 339 -23.37 -4.60 33.73
CA LEU A 339 -22.02 -5.07 33.42
C LEU A 339 -21.88 -6.58 33.69
N LYS A 340 -22.33 -7.04 34.87
CA LYS A 340 -22.34 -8.48 35.19
C LYS A 340 -23.12 -9.29 34.16
N ARG A 341 -24.23 -8.75 33.68
CA ARG A 341 -25.06 -9.40 32.66
C ARG A 341 -24.37 -9.46 31.29
N LEU A 342 -23.75 -8.36 30.85
CA LEU A 342 -22.98 -8.33 29.60
C LEU A 342 -21.86 -9.38 29.61
N VAL A 343 -21.15 -9.48 30.73
CA VAL A 343 -20.11 -10.49 30.95
C VAL A 343 -20.67 -11.91 30.81
N VAL A 344 -21.81 -12.22 31.44
CA VAL A 344 -22.44 -13.55 31.32
C VAL A 344 -22.94 -13.82 29.90
N LEU A 345 -23.54 -12.84 29.23
CA LEU A 345 -24.08 -12.99 27.87
C LEU A 345 -22.97 -13.19 26.83
N SER A 346 -21.83 -12.54 26.98
CA SER A 346 -20.67 -12.72 26.10
C SER A 346 -20.08 -14.14 26.11
N GLN A 347 -20.42 -14.95 27.13
CA GLN A 347 -20.00 -16.35 27.27
C GLN A 347 -21.09 -17.36 26.96
N HIS A 348 -22.33 -16.92 26.84
CA HIS A 348 -23.47 -17.82 26.81
C HIS A 348 -23.40 -18.78 25.60
N PRO A 349 -23.41 -20.11 25.82
CA PRO A 349 -23.11 -21.08 24.76
C PRO A 349 -24.13 -21.09 23.62
N LEU A 350 -25.40 -20.78 23.91
CA LEU A 350 -26.48 -20.75 22.89
C LEU A 350 -26.46 -19.50 22.01
N LEU A 351 -25.64 -18.49 22.32
CA LEU A 351 -25.58 -17.26 21.53
C LEU A 351 -24.61 -17.40 20.36
N SER A 352 -24.93 -16.73 19.26
CA SER A 352 -24.10 -16.70 18.07
C SER A 352 -22.82 -15.89 18.30
N THR A 353 -21.78 -16.14 17.51
CA THR A 353 -20.52 -15.39 17.58
C THR A 353 -20.70 -13.87 17.43
N PRO A 354 -21.51 -13.35 16.47
CA PRO A 354 -21.77 -11.91 16.36
C PRO A 354 -22.41 -11.31 17.62
N GLU A 355 -23.35 -12.01 18.25
CA GLU A 355 -23.99 -11.54 19.49
C GLU A 355 -22.98 -11.47 20.65
N LYS A 356 -22.12 -12.49 20.77
CA LYS A 356 -21.06 -12.51 21.80
C LYS A 356 -20.08 -11.36 21.61
N LEU A 357 -19.64 -11.11 20.37
CA LEU A 357 -18.75 -10.00 20.04
C LEU A 357 -19.40 -8.65 20.31
N PHE A 358 -20.69 -8.49 19.96
CA PHE A 358 -21.45 -7.29 20.27
C PHE A 358 -21.49 -7.01 21.78
N TYR A 359 -21.71 -8.02 22.62
CA TYR A 359 -21.69 -7.80 24.07
C TYR A 359 -20.30 -7.47 24.61
N MET A 360 -19.22 -8.01 24.03
CA MET A 360 -17.85 -7.63 24.39
C MET A 360 -17.57 -6.17 24.02
N ASP A 361 -18.00 -5.75 22.83
CA ASP A 361 -17.89 -4.37 22.36
C ASP A 361 -18.66 -3.39 23.26
N CYS A 362 -19.85 -3.79 23.72
CA CYS A 362 -20.62 -3.03 24.72
C CYS A 362 -19.92 -2.91 26.08
N ILE A 363 -19.06 -3.85 26.46
CA ILE A 363 -18.26 -3.77 27.70
C ILE A 363 -17.11 -2.79 27.50
N LEU A 364 -16.40 -2.85 26.36
CA LEU A 364 -15.32 -1.92 26.02
C LEU A 364 -15.80 -0.48 25.96
N HIS A 365 -16.97 -0.24 25.38
CA HIS A 365 -17.56 1.08 25.18
C HIS A 365 -18.71 1.37 26.16
N PHE A 366 -18.61 0.85 27.39
CA PHE A 366 -19.69 1.04 28.36
C PHE A 366 -19.83 2.52 28.75
N PRO A 367 -21.06 3.09 28.72
CA PRO A 367 -21.29 4.51 29.02
C PRO A 367 -21.20 4.79 30.53
N GLU A 368 -19.98 5.07 30.98
CA GLU A 368 -19.68 5.48 32.35
C GLU A 368 -19.71 7.00 32.54
N ASN A 369 -20.00 7.42 33.77
CA ASN A 369 -20.07 8.83 34.14
C ASN A 369 -18.64 9.34 34.42
N ARG A 370 -17.83 9.45 33.37
CA ARG A 370 -16.45 9.96 33.48
C ARG A 370 -16.42 11.48 33.35
N PRO A 371 -15.52 12.18 34.07
CA PRO A 371 -15.26 13.58 33.79
C PRO A 371 -14.73 13.75 32.35
N ILE A 372 -15.21 14.79 31.69
CA ILE A 372 -15.05 15.13 30.24
C ILE A 372 -13.58 15.29 29.78
N SER A 373 -12.59 15.03 30.64
CA SER A 373 -11.16 15.25 30.35
C SER A 373 -10.43 14.03 29.75
N CYS A 374 -11.05 12.86 29.62
CA CYS A 374 -10.44 11.73 28.93
C CYS A 374 -10.72 11.84 27.43
N SER A 375 -9.66 11.92 26.62
CA SER A 375 -9.73 11.91 25.18
C SER A 375 -10.46 10.68 24.64
N ASP A 376 -11.46 10.89 23.78
CA ASP A 376 -12.31 9.90 23.06
C ASP A 376 -11.56 8.81 22.27
N ARG A 377 -10.23 8.72 22.35
CA ARG A 377 -9.41 7.76 21.60
C ARG A 377 -8.86 6.60 22.41
N ASP A 378 -8.86 6.68 23.74
CA ASP A 378 -8.35 5.59 24.56
C ASP A 378 -9.52 4.65 24.92
N GLU A 379 -9.43 3.38 24.51
CA GLU A 379 -10.34 2.30 24.92
C GLU A 379 -10.19 2.09 26.44
N THR A 380 -10.88 2.89 27.24
CA THR A 380 -10.78 2.80 28.70
C THR A 380 -11.87 1.90 29.28
N LEU A 381 -11.49 0.97 30.15
CA LEU A 381 -12.43 -0.01 30.68
C LEU A 381 -13.39 0.56 31.73
N PRO A 382 -14.56 -0.06 31.92
CA PRO A 382 -15.48 0.39 32.95
C PRO A 382 -14.88 0.23 34.36
N VAL A 383 -14.90 1.27 35.20
CA VAL A 383 -14.44 1.25 36.61
C VAL A 383 -15.08 0.11 37.42
N LEU A 384 -16.35 -0.20 37.16
CA LEU A 384 -17.06 -1.28 37.86
C LEU A 384 -16.71 -2.69 37.34
N LEU A 385 -15.95 -2.79 36.24
CA LEU A 385 -15.47 -4.06 35.70
C LEU A 385 -14.31 -4.58 36.54
N THR A 386 -14.63 -5.23 37.66
CA THR A 386 -13.58 -5.82 38.49
C THR A 386 -12.92 -7.03 37.81
N PRO A 387 -11.62 -7.27 38.05
CA PRO A 387 -10.86 -8.44 37.65
C PRO A 387 -11.52 -9.78 38.02
N ARG A 388 -12.21 -9.81 39.16
CA ARG A 388 -13.01 -10.97 39.59
C ARG A 388 -14.19 -11.22 38.67
N LEU A 389 -14.90 -10.17 38.25
CA LEU A 389 -16.00 -10.29 37.29
C LEU A 389 -15.47 -10.67 35.90
N ALA A 390 -14.38 -10.02 35.47
CA ALA A 390 -13.74 -10.29 34.19
C ALA A 390 -13.18 -11.71 34.09
N SER A 391 -12.77 -12.33 35.21
CA SER A 391 -12.23 -13.70 35.22
C SER A 391 -13.16 -14.76 34.63
N ALA A 392 -14.47 -14.50 34.56
CA ALA A 392 -15.40 -15.38 33.85
C ALA A 392 -15.09 -15.45 32.34
N LEU A 393 -14.53 -14.39 31.76
CA LEU A 393 -14.24 -14.24 30.34
C LEU A 393 -12.95 -14.93 29.90
N MET A 394 -12.29 -15.67 30.80
CA MET A 394 -11.04 -16.34 30.49
C MET A 394 -11.18 -17.20 29.24
N PRO A 395 -10.33 -16.97 28.21
CA PRO A 395 -10.44 -17.69 26.96
C PRO A 395 -10.13 -19.17 27.16
N THR A 396 -10.88 -20.01 26.45
CA THR A 396 -10.71 -21.46 26.39
C THR A 396 -10.41 -21.85 24.95
N VAL A 397 -9.69 -22.97 24.77
CA VAL A 397 -9.33 -23.48 23.44
C VAL A 397 -10.55 -23.79 22.56
N PHE A 398 -11.72 -24.03 23.16
CA PHE A 398 -12.96 -24.32 22.45
C PHE A 398 -13.70 -23.07 21.94
N ASN A 399 -13.21 -21.87 22.25
CA ASN A 399 -13.82 -20.65 21.74
C ASN A 399 -13.47 -20.43 20.27
N ASP A 400 -14.39 -19.81 19.54
CA ASP A 400 -14.09 -19.37 18.18
C ASP A 400 -13.00 -18.29 18.20
N SER A 401 -12.24 -18.21 17.11
CA SER A 401 -11.06 -17.34 17.00
C SER A 401 -11.36 -15.87 17.30
N ALA A 402 -12.53 -15.37 16.86
CA ALA A 402 -12.88 -13.96 17.04
C ALA A 402 -13.23 -13.65 18.49
N THR A 403 -14.07 -14.47 19.15
CA THR A 403 -14.43 -14.26 20.56
C THR A 403 -13.24 -14.47 21.49
N MET A 404 -12.35 -15.41 21.16
CA MET A 404 -11.11 -15.63 21.91
C MET A 404 -10.23 -14.37 21.90
N LEU A 405 -9.97 -13.79 20.73
CA LEU A 405 -9.13 -12.59 20.62
C LEU A 405 -9.78 -11.38 21.31
N ALA A 406 -11.09 -11.20 21.17
CA ALA A 406 -11.81 -10.12 21.85
C ALA A 406 -11.74 -10.25 23.38
N ARG A 407 -11.87 -11.48 23.91
CA ARG A 407 -11.70 -11.74 25.35
C ARG A 407 -10.28 -11.51 25.83
N LEU A 408 -9.29 -11.94 25.05
CA LEU A 408 -7.89 -11.70 25.35
C LEU A 408 -7.59 -10.20 25.40
N ASN A 409 -8.09 -9.41 24.44
CA ASN A 409 -7.93 -7.95 24.43
C ASN A 409 -8.52 -7.31 25.70
N LEU A 410 -9.80 -7.61 25.99
CA LEU A 410 -10.49 -7.07 27.17
C LEU A 410 -9.76 -7.44 28.47
N LEU A 411 -9.36 -8.70 28.64
CA LEU A 411 -8.65 -9.16 29.84
C LEU A 411 -7.25 -8.55 29.95
N SER A 412 -6.58 -8.31 28.83
CA SER A 412 -5.27 -7.65 28.83
C SER A 412 -5.39 -6.21 29.35
N LEU A 413 -6.42 -5.47 28.91
CA LEU A 413 -6.72 -4.15 29.45
C LEU A 413 -7.06 -4.21 30.96
N VAL A 414 -7.86 -5.19 31.40
CA VAL A 414 -8.25 -5.31 32.83
C VAL A 414 -7.02 -5.54 33.71
N TYR A 415 -6.12 -6.41 33.29
CA TYR A 415 -4.89 -6.69 34.05
C TYR A 415 -3.81 -5.62 33.89
N LEU A 416 -3.91 -4.75 32.88
CA LEU A 416 -3.05 -3.56 32.76
C LEU A 416 -3.44 -2.49 33.78
N GLU A 417 -4.74 -2.25 33.98
CA GLU A 417 -5.26 -1.25 34.92
C GLU A 417 -5.07 -1.62 36.41
N GLU A 418 -4.96 -2.92 36.75
CA GLU A 418 -4.74 -3.35 38.14
C GLU A 418 -3.42 -2.87 38.75
N GLY A 419 -2.38 -2.61 37.94
CA GLY A 419 -1.07 -2.14 38.40
C GLY A 419 -0.34 -3.09 39.37
N GLU A 420 0.96 -2.88 39.56
CA GLU A 420 1.84 -3.70 40.42
C GLU A 420 1.54 -3.59 41.93
N GLU A 421 0.59 -2.74 42.33
CA GLU A 421 0.32 -2.34 43.73
C GLU A 421 -0.94 -3.01 44.34
N GLY A 422 -1.46 -4.07 43.72
CA GLY A 422 -2.49 -4.91 44.34
C GLY A 422 -1.91 -5.79 45.44
N GLU A 423 -2.06 -5.40 46.71
CA GLU A 423 -1.77 -6.20 47.91
C GLU A 423 -2.60 -7.51 47.95
N GLY A 424 -2.25 -8.50 47.13
CA GLY A 424 -2.98 -9.77 47.11
C GLY A 424 -2.85 -10.63 45.86
N GLY A 425 -1.65 -10.80 45.30
CA GLY A 425 -1.35 -11.89 44.37
C GLY A 425 -0.69 -11.45 43.08
N GLU A 426 0.64 -11.33 43.10
CA GLU A 426 1.52 -11.12 41.94
C GLU A 426 0.99 -11.83 40.67
N GLY A 427 0.60 -11.06 39.65
CA GLY A 427 0.53 -11.49 38.25
C GLY A 427 -0.32 -12.72 37.89
N ARG A 428 -1.20 -13.22 38.76
CA ARG A 428 -1.96 -14.48 38.49
C ARG A 428 -2.83 -14.37 37.24
N GLY A 429 -3.40 -13.20 36.96
CA GLY A 429 -4.19 -12.93 35.75
C GLY A 429 -3.35 -13.03 34.47
N VAL A 430 -2.24 -12.28 34.42
CA VAL A 430 -1.29 -12.28 33.29
C VAL A 430 -0.69 -13.68 33.07
N ALA A 431 -0.36 -14.40 34.15
CA ALA A 431 0.10 -15.79 34.07
C ALA A 431 -0.92 -16.71 33.39
N ASN A 432 -2.22 -16.59 33.72
CA ASN A 432 -3.26 -17.39 33.07
C ASN A 432 -3.42 -17.04 31.58
N LEU A 433 -3.25 -15.76 31.20
CA LEU A 433 -3.27 -15.35 29.78
C LEU A 433 -2.06 -15.94 29.03
N TYR A 434 -0.89 -15.93 29.65
CA TYR A 434 0.31 -16.55 29.09
C TYR A 434 0.17 -18.07 28.97
N ASP A 435 -0.37 -18.75 29.98
CA ASP A 435 -0.66 -20.19 29.94
C ASP A 435 -1.65 -20.55 28.82
N HIS A 436 -2.65 -19.69 28.58
CA HIS A 436 -3.55 -19.83 27.45
C HIS A 436 -2.81 -19.68 26.11
N LEU A 437 -1.96 -18.67 25.98
CA LEU A 437 -1.12 -18.47 24.79
C LEU A 437 -0.21 -19.70 24.53
N MET A 438 0.39 -20.27 25.58
CA MET A 438 1.19 -21.50 25.48
C MET A 438 0.34 -22.71 25.10
N SER A 439 -0.91 -22.79 25.57
CA SER A 439 -1.85 -23.84 25.16
C SER A 439 -2.15 -23.77 23.66
N LEU A 440 -2.33 -22.56 23.12
CA LEU A 440 -2.48 -22.34 21.66
C LEU A 440 -1.20 -22.71 20.90
N LEU A 441 -0.04 -22.35 21.44
CA LEU A 441 1.27 -22.71 20.86
C LEU A 441 1.40 -24.24 20.72
N HIS A 442 1.04 -25.00 21.75
CA HIS A 442 1.11 -26.47 21.71
C HIS A 442 0.20 -27.08 20.64
N ILE A 443 -0.96 -26.48 20.38
CA ILE A 443 -1.87 -26.92 19.31
C ILE A 443 -1.27 -26.60 17.94
N VAL A 444 -0.68 -25.42 17.78
CA VAL A 444 0.02 -25.03 16.55
C VAL A 444 1.20 -25.97 16.28
N ASP A 445 1.99 -26.30 17.31
CA ASP A 445 3.11 -27.23 17.22
C ASP A 445 2.68 -28.66 16.84
N SER A 446 1.46 -29.05 17.22
CA SER A 446 0.87 -30.35 16.87
C SER A 446 0.25 -30.40 15.47
N GLY A 447 0.37 -29.33 14.66
CA GLY A 447 -0.21 -29.26 13.32
C GLY A 447 -1.65 -28.71 13.30
N GLY A 448 -1.89 -27.64 14.05
CA GLY A 448 -3.19 -26.96 14.12
C GLY A 448 -3.72 -26.46 12.77
N SER A 449 -5.02 -26.18 12.69
CA SER A 449 -5.64 -25.61 11.49
C SER A 449 -5.08 -24.22 11.18
N ARG A 450 -5.15 -23.79 9.91
CA ARG A 450 -4.72 -22.44 9.49
C ARG A 450 -5.36 -21.33 10.33
N GLU A 451 -6.61 -21.53 10.74
CA GLU A 451 -7.33 -20.58 11.57
C GLU A 451 -6.66 -20.42 12.95
N ILE A 452 -6.38 -21.53 13.64
CA ILE A 452 -5.73 -21.53 14.96
C ILE A 452 -4.32 -20.94 14.89
N VAL A 453 -3.57 -21.22 13.82
CA VAL A 453 -2.24 -20.61 13.59
C VAL A 453 -2.36 -19.08 13.56
N VAL A 454 -3.28 -18.54 12.75
CA VAL A 454 -3.48 -17.09 12.66
C VAL A 454 -3.94 -16.52 14.01
N THR A 455 -4.82 -17.21 14.72
CA THR A 455 -5.32 -16.80 16.04
C THR A 455 -4.18 -16.75 17.07
N PHE A 456 -3.28 -17.74 17.08
CA PHE A 456 -2.11 -17.74 17.96
C PHE A 456 -1.21 -16.53 17.70
N PHE A 457 -0.85 -16.24 16.45
CA PHE A 457 0.02 -15.09 16.14
C PHE A 457 -0.65 -13.75 16.47
N ARG A 458 -1.97 -13.62 16.26
CA ARG A 458 -2.73 -12.44 16.69
C ARG A 458 -2.79 -12.32 18.21
N ALA A 459 -2.97 -13.43 18.92
CA ALA A 459 -2.97 -13.47 20.37
C ALA A 459 -1.59 -13.11 20.95
N ALA A 460 -0.51 -13.61 20.34
CA ALA A 460 0.87 -13.27 20.71
C ALA A 460 1.14 -11.77 20.50
N PHE A 461 0.69 -11.21 19.38
CA PHE A 461 0.78 -9.77 19.11
C PHE A 461 0.03 -8.93 20.15
N LEU A 462 -1.24 -9.28 20.44
CA LEU A 462 -2.04 -8.59 21.47
C LEU A 462 -1.40 -8.67 22.85
N PHE A 463 -0.87 -9.84 23.23
CA PHE A 463 -0.17 -10.00 24.50
C PHE A 463 1.07 -9.11 24.59
N LEU A 464 1.88 -9.05 23.51
CA LEU A 464 3.05 -8.18 23.46
C LEU A 464 2.69 -6.70 23.48
N LEU A 465 1.61 -6.30 22.81
CA LEU A 465 1.14 -4.91 22.79
C LEU A 465 0.96 -4.34 24.21
N TYR A 466 0.43 -5.14 25.14
CA TYR A 466 0.17 -4.71 26.51
C TYR A 466 1.28 -5.09 27.52
N PHE A 467 1.94 -6.23 27.34
CA PHE A 467 2.82 -6.81 28.36
C PHE A 467 4.29 -6.96 27.93
N TYR A 468 4.77 -6.22 26.92
CA TYR A 468 6.17 -6.35 26.46
C TYR A 468 7.21 -6.02 27.54
N HIS A 469 6.89 -5.11 28.47
CA HIS A 469 7.76 -4.72 29.59
C HIS A 469 8.10 -5.89 30.54
N MET A 470 7.29 -6.94 30.54
CA MET A 470 7.48 -8.11 31.40
C MET A 470 8.48 -9.09 30.78
N GLU A 471 9.78 -8.83 31.02
CA GLU A 471 10.92 -9.55 30.43
C GLU A 471 10.83 -11.09 30.52
N ARG A 472 10.28 -11.61 31.62
CA ARG A 472 10.10 -13.06 31.84
C ARG A 472 9.24 -13.70 30.75
N TYR A 473 8.12 -13.07 30.40
CA TYR A 473 7.18 -13.60 29.40
C TYR A 473 7.64 -13.31 27.98
N SER A 474 8.17 -12.10 27.75
CA SER A 474 8.63 -11.68 26.42
C SER A 474 9.84 -12.49 25.95
N SER A 475 10.81 -12.77 26.84
CA SER A 475 11.97 -13.63 26.54
C SER A 475 11.58 -15.09 26.34
N SER A 476 10.71 -15.62 27.21
CA SER A 476 10.21 -17.00 27.08
C SER A 476 9.43 -17.19 25.77
N LEU A 477 8.69 -16.19 25.32
CA LEU A 477 7.99 -16.23 24.04
C LEU A 477 8.97 -16.28 22.86
N VAL A 478 10.09 -15.54 22.90
CA VAL A 478 11.14 -15.60 21.86
C VAL A 478 11.71 -17.02 21.74
N GLU A 479 12.08 -17.63 22.87
CA GLU A 479 12.59 -19.01 22.91
C GLU A 479 11.58 -19.99 22.30
N LYS A 480 10.32 -19.89 22.70
CA LYS A 480 9.24 -20.77 22.23
C LYS A 480 8.91 -20.58 20.76
N LEU A 481 8.93 -19.35 20.25
CA LEU A 481 8.77 -19.07 18.82
C LEU A 481 9.93 -19.63 17.99
N CYS A 482 11.16 -19.58 18.51
CA CYS A 482 12.33 -20.19 17.87
C CYS A 482 12.23 -21.72 17.83
N GLU A 483 11.82 -22.36 18.93
CA GLU A 483 11.55 -23.80 18.98
C GLU A 483 10.46 -24.20 17.96
N LEU A 484 9.37 -23.43 17.88
CA LEU A 484 8.28 -23.66 16.94
C LEU A 484 8.74 -23.52 15.49
N TYR A 485 9.53 -22.49 15.18
CA TYR A 485 10.05 -22.25 13.85
C TYR A 485 10.91 -23.42 13.33
N LEU A 486 11.79 -23.97 14.18
CA LEU A 486 12.62 -25.12 13.81
C LEU A 486 11.81 -26.37 13.49
N ARG A 487 10.67 -26.57 14.15
CA ARG A 487 9.77 -27.70 13.90
C ARG A 487 8.91 -27.46 12.67
N HIS A 488 8.50 -26.21 12.43
CA HIS A 488 7.57 -25.81 11.37
C HIS A 488 8.05 -24.58 10.61
N THR A 489 9.03 -24.75 9.71
CA THR A 489 9.64 -23.67 8.93
C THR A 489 8.65 -22.89 8.05
N GLN A 490 7.51 -23.49 7.70
CA GLN A 490 6.45 -22.88 6.90
C GLN A 490 5.78 -21.68 7.60
N LEU A 491 5.94 -21.55 8.92
CA LEU A 491 5.42 -20.42 9.71
C LEU A 491 6.25 -19.13 9.57
N ALA A 492 7.33 -19.14 8.77
CA ALA A 492 8.17 -17.98 8.52
C ALA A 492 7.39 -16.68 8.19
N PRO A 493 6.36 -16.68 7.31
CA PRO A 493 5.62 -15.46 7.00
C PRO A 493 4.86 -14.87 8.20
N HIS A 494 4.37 -15.73 9.11
CA HIS A 494 3.66 -15.28 10.30
C HIS A 494 4.60 -14.68 11.34
N LEU A 495 5.80 -15.23 11.50
CA LEU A 495 6.85 -14.67 12.36
C LEU A 495 7.37 -13.34 11.83
N ILE A 496 7.59 -13.23 10.52
CA ILE A 496 7.95 -11.96 9.87
C ILE A 496 6.85 -10.92 10.12
N SER A 497 5.58 -11.28 9.85
CA SER A 497 4.45 -10.39 10.11
C SER A 497 4.36 -9.98 11.58
N LEU A 498 4.61 -10.90 12.53
CA LEU A 498 4.60 -10.57 13.95
C LEU A 498 5.68 -9.53 14.27
N ALA A 499 6.92 -9.77 13.84
CA ALA A 499 8.04 -8.86 14.06
C ALA A 499 7.77 -7.46 13.46
N ASP A 500 7.25 -7.41 12.22
CA ASP A 500 6.90 -6.16 11.53
C ASP A 500 5.85 -5.36 12.30
N HIS A 501 4.73 -5.99 12.67
CA HIS A 501 3.64 -5.29 13.36
C HIS A 501 4.06 -4.85 14.77
N THR A 502 4.89 -5.64 15.47
CA THR A 502 5.43 -5.23 16.77
C THR A 502 6.39 -4.04 16.63
N GLN A 503 7.21 -3.99 15.58
CA GLN A 503 8.13 -2.88 15.36
C GLN A 503 7.39 -1.60 14.96
N ASP A 504 6.32 -1.72 14.17
CA ASP A 504 5.45 -0.59 13.78
C ASP A 504 4.65 -0.04 14.97
N SER A 505 4.15 -0.91 15.85
CA SER A 505 3.28 -0.52 16.96
C SER A 505 4.04 -0.20 18.26
N LEU A 506 5.22 -0.78 18.46
CA LEU A 506 6.06 -0.65 19.66
C LEU A 506 7.46 -0.15 19.28
N SER A 507 7.56 1.10 18.83
CA SER A 507 8.84 1.69 18.39
C SER A 507 9.91 1.78 19.48
N GLU A 508 9.52 1.70 20.75
CA GLU A 508 10.41 1.75 21.92
C GLU A 508 10.94 0.37 22.35
N SER A 509 10.40 -0.73 21.80
CA SER A 509 10.75 -2.09 22.22
C SER A 509 11.80 -2.73 21.30
N ASP A 510 12.88 -3.24 21.87
CA ASP A 510 13.88 -4.05 21.15
C ASP A 510 13.43 -5.52 20.95
N TRP A 511 12.21 -5.90 21.35
CA TRP A 511 11.75 -7.29 21.32
C TRP A 511 11.78 -7.92 19.92
N ALA A 512 11.35 -7.18 18.90
CA ALA A 512 11.37 -7.66 17.51
C ALA A 512 12.80 -7.95 17.03
N GLU A 513 13.76 -7.10 17.43
CA GLU A 513 15.17 -7.29 17.11
C GLU A 513 15.74 -8.52 17.83
N GLU A 514 15.39 -8.73 19.10
CA GLU A 514 15.80 -9.92 19.86
C GLU A 514 15.25 -11.21 19.25
N LEU A 515 13.99 -11.22 18.81
CA LEU A 515 13.41 -12.35 18.06
C LEU A 515 14.19 -12.63 16.78
N LEU A 516 14.47 -11.60 15.97
CA LEU A 516 15.19 -11.74 14.71
C LEU A 516 16.64 -12.21 14.91
N LYS A 517 17.35 -11.70 15.94
CA LYS A 517 18.68 -12.18 16.34
C LYS A 517 18.66 -13.65 16.77
N ALA A 518 17.66 -14.04 17.57
CA ALA A 518 17.51 -15.43 18.02
C ALA A 518 17.23 -16.37 16.84
N LEU A 519 16.33 -15.99 15.93
CA LEU A 519 16.03 -16.75 14.71
C LEU A 519 17.26 -16.85 13.78
N GLN A 520 18.05 -15.77 13.63
CA GLN A 520 19.29 -15.79 12.87
C GLN A 520 20.26 -16.84 13.43
N ARG A 521 20.49 -16.83 14.75
CA ARG A 521 21.37 -17.78 15.43
C ARG A 521 20.92 -19.21 15.15
N VAL A 522 19.64 -19.48 15.40
CA VAL A 522 19.03 -20.80 15.23
C VAL A 522 19.10 -21.31 13.79
N ILE A 523 18.90 -20.45 12.79
CA ILE A 523 19.02 -20.81 11.37
C ILE A 523 20.47 -21.14 11.00
N THR A 524 21.42 -20.32 11.45
CA THR A 524 22.84 -20.46 11.09
C THR A 524 23.53 -21.65 11.76
N GLU A 525 23.02 -22.10 12.92
CA GLU A 525 23.50 -23.26 13.66
C GLU A 525 22.80 -24.58 13.24
N ALA A 526 21.77 -24.51 12.39
CA ALA A 526 21.00 -25.68 11.97
C ALA A 526 21.85 -26.66 11.12
N PRO A 527 21.76 -27.98 11.38
CA PRO A 527 22.52 -28.97 10.63
C PRO A 527 22.02 -29.10 9.19
N LEU A 528 22.83 -28.68 8.23
CA LEU A 528 22.52 -28.67 6.78
C LEU A 528 22.11 -30.04 6.22
N ALA A 529 22.57 -31.13 6.83
CA ALA A 529 22.28 -32.51 6.40
C ALA A 529 20.82 -32.94 6.58
N LYS A 530 20.01 -32.18 7.35
CA LYS A 530 18.59 -32.48 7.63
C LYS A 530 17.62 -31.50 6.95
N LEU A 531 18.10 -30.52 6.19
CA LEU A 531 17.27 -29.47 5.61
C LEU A 531 16.69 -29.90 4.26
N ASN A 532 15.37 -29.76 4.10
CA ASN A 532 14.73 -29.89 2.80
C ASN A 532 14.84 -28.58 2.01
N LEU A 533 14.62 -28.62 0.68
CA LEU A 533 14.58 -27.42 -0.17
C LEU A 533 13.56 -26.38 0.29
N GLN A 534 12.41 -26.83 0.80
CA GLN A 534 11.36 -25.92 1.29
C GLN A 534 11.77 -25.23 2.59
N ASP A 535 12.42 -25.94 3.50
CA ASP A 535 12.96 -25.39 4.75
C ASP A 535 14.02 -24.33 4.46
N LEU A 536 14.92 -24.62 3.52
CA LEU A 536 15.95 -23.70 3.06
C LEU A 536 15.35 -22.40 2.49
N ARG A 537 14.28 -22.50 1.69
CA ARG A 537 13.57 -21.32 1.16
C ARG A 537 12.96 -20.47 2.27
N CYS A 538 12.38 -21.10 3.29
CA CYS A 538 11.84 -20.38 4.45
C CYS A 538 12.95 -19.71 5.26
N HIS A 539 14.06 -20.41 5.49
CA HIS A 539 15.26 -19.88 6.16
C HIS A 539 15.82 -18.66 5.43
N LEU A 540 15.95 -18.71 4.10
CA LEU A 540 16.43 -17.58 3.31
C LEU A 540 15.48 -16.39 3.35
N LYS A 541 14.16 -16.62 3.33
CA LYS A 541 13.17 -15.53 3.50
C LYS A 541 13.28 -14.86 4.86
N MET A 542 13.45 -15.65 5.93
CA MET A 542 13.64 -15.12 7.27
C MET A 542 14.97 -14.34 7.36
N LEU A 543 16.07 -14.88 6.84
CA LEU A 543 17.36 -14.19 6.80
C LEU A 543 17.33 -12.91 5.96
N ALA A 544 16.53 -12.87 4.88
CA ALA A 544 16.34 -11.66 4.11
C ALA A 544 15.70 -10.56 4.96
N ARG A 545 14.71 -10.91 5.79
CA ARG A 545 14.09 -9.97 6.74
C ARG A 545 15.05 -9.55 7.86
N VAL A 546 15.84 -10.48 8.40
CA VAL A 546 16.89 -10.18 9.40
C VAL A 546 17.93 -9.22 8.81
N ALA A 547 18.26 -9.36 7.53
CA ALA A 547 19.21 -8.48 6.82
C ALA A 547 18.67 -7.06 6.57
N GLU A 548 17.40 -6.78 6.85
CA GLU A 548 16.84 -5.43 6.81
C GLU A 548 17.16 -4.65 8.10
N GLU A 549 17.40 -5.34 9.21
CA GLU A 549 17.67 -4.71 10.51
C GLU A 549 19.13 -4.28 10.65
N GLY A 550 19.37 -2.97 10.59
CA GLY A 550 20.71 -2.39 10.61
C GLY A 550 21.53 -2.65 11.88
N LYS A 551 20.87 -2.94 13.01
CA LYS A 551 21.52 -3.22 14.30
C LYS A 551 22.02 -4.68 14.42
N ILE A 552 21.56 -5.59 13.56
CA ILE A 552 21.90 -7.03 13.64
C ILE A 552 23.18 -7.32 12.84
N PRO A 553 24.21 -7.96 13.42
CA PRO A 553 25.41 -8.35 12.68
C PRO A 553 25.14 -9.49 11.68
N GLN A 554 25.59 -9.34 10.44
CA GLN A 554 25.25 -10.26 9.33
C GLN A 554 26.35 -11.28 8.98
N CYS A 555 27.45 -11.35 9.74
CA CYS A 555 28.56 -12.25 9.45
C CYS A 555 28.16 -13.74 9.48
N SER A 556 27.26 -14.12 10.39
CA SER A 556 26.72 -15.48 10.48
C SER A 556 25.82 -15.81 9.27
N THR A 557 25.00 -14.84 8.82
CA THR A 557 24.20 -14.93 7.59
C THR A 557 25.09 -15.20 6.38
N LEU A 558 26.20 -14.46 6.23
CA LEU A 558 27.14 -14.64 5.12
C LEU A 558 27.86 -16.00 5.17
N ARG A 559 28.28 -16.45 6.35
CA ARG A 559 28.87 -17.80 6.51
C ARG A 559 27.86 -18.89 6.14
N PHE A 560 26.58 -18.71 6.46
CA PHE A 560 25.54 -19.66 6.06
C PHE A 560 25.34 -19.65 4.54
N LEU A 561 25.26 -18.47 3.92
CA LEU A 561 25.14 -18.33 2.46
C LEU A 561 26.35 -18.90 1.71
N SER A 562 27.58 -18.71 2.20
CA SER A 562 28.78 -19.25 1.56
C SER A 562 28.87 -20.77 1.62
N ILE A 563 28.15 -21.43 2.54
CA ILE A 563 28.05 -22.89 2.55
C ILE A 563 26.98 -23.40 1.58
N ILE A 564 25.92 -22.61 1.34
CA ILE A 564 24.81 -22.99 0.46
C ILE A 564 25.11 -22.69 -1.01
N ALA A 565 25.74 -21.55 -1.30
CA ALA A 565 26.01 -21.08 -2.66
C ALA A 565 26.85 -22.05 -3.52
N PRO A 566 27.89 -22.73 -2.99
CA PRO A 566 28.73 -23.63 -3.78
C PRO A 566 28.29 -25.10 -3.73
N LEU A 567 27.26 -25.48 -2.95
CA LEU A 567 26.95 -26.88 -2.68
C LEU A 567 26.39 -27.60 -3.94
N PRO A 568 27.12 -28.55 -4.57
CA PRO A 568 26.62 -29.38 -5.66
C PRO A 568 25.91 -30.61 -5.08
N SER A 569 25.14 -30.41 -4.01
CA SER A 569 24.37 -31.50 -3.41
C SER A 569 23.13 -31.78 -4.26
N SER A 570 22.61 -33.00 -4.16
CA SER A 570 21.46 -33.56 -4.89
C SER A 570 20.18 -32.72 -4.94
N LEU A 571 20.12 -31.59 -4.22
CA LEU A 571 19.01 -30.63 -4.18
C LEU A 571 19.14 -29.48 -5.22
N CYS A 572 20.36 -29.20 -5.72
CA CYS A 572 20.68 -28.15 -6.70
C CYS A 572 21.11 -28.72 -8.07
N VAL A 573 20.78 -29.98 -8.37
CA VAL A 573 21.16 -30.67 -9.63
C VAL A 573 20.45 -30.08 -10.86
N SER A 574 19.43 -29.25 -10.65
CA SER A 574 18.87 -28.34 -11.64
C SER A 574 18.81 -26.95 -11.01
N GLY A 575 19.34 -25.92 -11.66
CA GLY A 575 19.30 -24.53 -11.18
C GLY A 575 17.89 -24.09 -10.80
N ASP A 576 17.50 -24.28 -9.54
CA ASP A 576 16.18 -23.91 -9.04
C ASP A 576 16.13 -22.40 -8.89
N TRP A 577 15.66 -21.74 -9.96
CA TRP A 577 15.47 -20.30 -10.04
C TRP A 577 14.86 -19.69 -8.76
N ARG A 578 13.94 -20.39 -8.08
CA ARG A 578 13.30 -19.88 -6.85
C ARG A 578 14.27 -19.83 -5.66
N LEU A 579 15.16 -20.81 -5.54
CA LEU A 579 16.18 -20.81 -4.49
C LEU A 579 17.23 -19.74 -4.76
N GLY A 580 17.71 -19.63 -6.00
CA GLY A 580 18.64 -18.57 -6.42
C GLY A 580 18.06 -17.17 -6.19
N THR A 581 16.77 -16.97 -6.49
CA THR A 581 16.06 -15.71 -6.21
C THR A 581 16.02 -15.40 -4.71
N SER A 582 15.79 -16.40 -3.85
CA SER A 582 15.82 -16.19 -2.39
C SER A 582 17.21 -15.81 -1.88
N VAL A 583 18.27 -16.44 -2.39
CA VAL A 583 19.67 -16.10 -2.05
C VAL A 583 19.99 -14.67 -2.51
N LEU A 584 19.69 -14.33 -3.77
CA LEU A 584 19.84 -12.98 -4.31
C LEU A 584 19.02 -11.96 -3.53
N GLY A 585 17.85 -12.34 -3.01
CA GLY A 585 17.04 -11.52 -2.12
C GLY A 585 17.78 -11.13 -0.84
N VAL A 586 18.44 -12.08 -0.19
CA VAL A 586 19.29 -11.80 0.99
C VAL A 586 20.47 -10.92 0.60
N CYS A 587 21.21 -11.27 -0.47
CA CYS A 587 22.34 -10.47 -0.96
C CYS A 587 21.94 -9.03 -1.26
N ARG A 588 20.78 -8.81 -1.88
CA ARG A 588 20.25 -7.46 -2.16
C ARG A 588 20.00 -6.66 -0.89
N ARG A 589 19.48 -7.26 0.18
CA ARG A 589 19.30 -6.58 1.48
C ARG A 589 20.64 -6.26 2.13
N LEU A 590 21.62 -7.17 2.04
CA LEU A 590 22.98 -6.95 2.54
C LEU A 590 23.72 -5.82 1.80
N LEU A 591 23.47 -5.62 0.50
CA LEU A 591 24.05 -4.50 -0.27
C LEU A 591 23.62 -3.12 0.24
N VAL A 592 22.48 -3.03 0.92
CA VAL A 592 21.91 -1.78 1.45
C VAL A 592 22.22 -1.63 2.95
N HIS A 593 22.85 -2.64 3.57
CA HIS A 593 23.02 -2.72 5.03
C HIS A 593 24.04 -1.70 5.57
N PRO A 594 23.80 -1.09 6.75
CA PRO A 594 24.72 -0.10 7.36
C PRO A 594 26.14 -0.62 7.63
N SER A 595 26.32 -1.93 7.78
CA SER A 595 27.63 -2.55 8.01
C SER A 595 28.31 -3.10 6.75
N LEU A 596 27.92 -2.65 5.54
CA LEU A 596 28.47 -3.14 4.27
C LEU A 596 30.00 -3.16 4.22
N ASP A 597 30.70 -2.21 4.84
CA ASP A 597 32.18 -2.13 4.77
C ASP A 597 32.87 -3.39 5.29
N SER A 598 32.33 -4.01 6.35
CA SER A 598 32.88 -5.26 6.91
C SER A 598 32.40 -6.51 6.15
N LEU A 599 31.34 -6.37 5.36
CA LEU A 599 30.67 -7.45 4.63
C LEU A 599 31.04 -7.49 3.14
N LEU A 600 31.77 -6.49 2.63
CA LEU A 600 32.06 -6.29 1.21
C LEU A 600 32.77 -7.49 0.60
N VAL A 601 33.87 -7.94 1.22
CA VAL A 601 34.68 -9.06 0.68
C VAL A 601 33.90 -10.37 0.68
N PRO A 602 33.32 -10.83 1.81
CA PRO A 602 32.58 -12.10 1.81
C PRO A 602 31.33 -12.07 0.92
N LEU A 603 30.68 -10.91 0.75
CA LEU A 603 29.54 -10.77 -0.15
C LEU A 603 29.97 -10.80 -1.63
N ALA A 604 31.10 -10.18 -1.97
CA ALA A 604 31.67 -10.22 -3.31
C ALA A 604 32.05 -11.64 -3.71
N ASP A 605 32.66 -12.41 -2.80
CA ASP A 605 33.02 -13.82 -3.03
C ASP A 605 31.77 -14.66 -3.34
N ILE A 606 30.70 -14.52 -2.54
CA ILE A 606 29.43 -15.24 -2.76
C ILE A 606 28.78 -14.86 -4.11
N LEU A 607 28.75 -13.58 -4.46
CA LEU A 607 28.18 -13.12 -5.74
C LEU A 607 29.01 -13.61 -6.94
N GLN A 608 30.33 -13.67 -6.79
CA GLN A 608 31.23 -14.21 -7.81
C GLN A 608 31.03 -15.72 -7.98
N ASP A 609 30.90 -16.46 -6.87
CA ASP A 609 30.60 -17.90 -6.90
C ASP A 609 29.25 -18.17 -7.57
N LEU A 610 28.21 -17.38 -7.28
CA LEU A 610 26.91 -17.49 -7.96
C LEU A 610 27.01 -17.19 -9.46
N THR A 611 27.86 -16.23 -9.86
CA THR A 611 28.07 -15.87 -11.27
C THR A 611 28.76 -16.99 -12.05
N CYS A 612 29.71 -17.69 -11.43
CA CYS A 612 30.53 -18.71 -12.09
C CYS A 612 29.92 -20.11 -12.04
N CYS A 613 29.21 -20.46 -10.96
CA CYS A 613 28.89 -21.85 -10.62
C CYS A 613 27.39 -22.17 -10.59
N TYR A 614 26.48 -21.17 -10.61
CA TYR A 614 25.04 -21.43 -10.53
C TYR A 614 24.46 -21.91 -11.88
N GLY A 615 23.50 -22.84 -11.88
CA GLY A 615 23.02 -23.46 -13.14
C GLY A 615 22.04 -22.62 -13.98
N ASP A 616 21.47 -21.54 -13.44
CA ASP A 616 20.45 -20.71 -14.08
C ASP A 616 21.04 -19.37 -14.56
N THR A 617 20.79 -19.00 -15.83
CA THR A 617 21.36 -17.81 -16.47
C THR A 617 20.83 -16.51 -15.89
N ASP A 618 19.55 -16.45 -15.49
CA ASP A 618 18.97 -15.25 -14.92
C ASP A 618 19.63 -14.96 -13.56
N ILE A 619 19.82 -15.98 -12.74
CA ILE A 619 20.50 -15.84 -11.44
C ILE A 619 21.96 -15.42 -11.62
N GLN A 620 22.67 -15.97 -12.60
CA GLN A 620 24.04 -15.55 -12.93
C GLN A 620 24.11 -14.08 -13.35
N ASP A 621 23.19 -13.63 -14.21
CA ASP A 621 23.18 -12.25 -14.70
C ASP A 621 22.81 -11.25 -13.60
N HIS A 622 21.85 -11.59 -12.73
CA HIS A 622 21.54 -10.77 -11.56
C HIS A 622 22.67 -10.75 -10.53
N ALA A 623 23.36 -11.88 -10.32
CA ALA A 623 24.55 -11.95 -9.47
C ALA A 623 25.68 -11.08 -10.05
N ARG A 624 25.91 -11.13 -11.36
CA ARG A 624 26.88 -10.30 -12.07
C ARG A 624 26.54 -8.82 -11.96
N LEU A 625 25.25 -8.47 -12.08
CA LEU A 625 24.78 -7.09 -11.88
C LEU A 625 25.07 -6.63 -10.45
N TYR A 626 24.69 -7.41 -9.44
CA TYR A 626 24.94 -7.07 -8.04
C TYR A 626 26.43 -6.99 -7.71
N TYR A 627 27.25 -7.87 -8.27
CA TYR A 627 28.70 -7.81 -8.15
C TYR A 627 29.28 -6.55 -8.80
N ALA A 628 28.81 -6.20 -10.00
CA ALA A 628 29.20 -4.97 -10.68
C ALA A 628 28.78 -3.74 -9.87
N LEU A 629 27.56 -3.70 -9.33
CA LEU A 629 27.11 -2.61 -8.47
C LEU A 629 27.97 -2.49 -7.21
N LEU A 630 28.21 -3.60 -6.50
CA LEU A 630 29.04 -3.64 -5.28
C LEU A 630 30.47 -3.14 -5.53
N THR A 631 31.05 -3.46 -6.69
CA THR A 631 32.43 -3.09 -7.03
C THR A 631 32.56 -1.70 -7.64
N THR A 632 31.50 -1.13 -8.22
CA THR A 632 31.57 0.13 -8.97
C THR A 632 30.96 1.34 -8.28
N LEU A 633 30.01 1.13 -7.37
CA LEU A 633 29.26 2.20 -6.71
C LEU A 633 29.66 2.35 -5.24
N SER A 634 29.58 3.59 -4.73
CA SER A 634 29.65 3.84 -3.29
C SER A 634 28.39 3.36 -2.59
N ARG A 635 28.44 3.20 -1.26
CA ARG A 635 27.29 2.81 -0.45
C ARG A 635 26.09 3.73 -0.65
N GLU A 636 26.29 5.05 -0.60
CA GLU A 636 25.20 6.04 -0.75
C GLU A 636 24.52 5.95 -2.12
N LYS A 637 25.30 5.66 -3.18
CA LYS A 637 24.77 5.41 -4.52
C LYS A 637 24.05 4.07 -4.60
N LEU A 638 24.58 3.03 -3.96
CA LEU A 638 23.95 1.71 -3.87
C LEU A 638 22.60 1.78 -3.17
N THR A 639 22.52 2.44 -2.02
CA THR A 639 21.28 2.63 -1.30
C THR A 639 20.30 3.44 -2.14
N GLY A 640 20.72 4.54 -2.78
CA GLY A 640 19.85 5.33 -3.68
C GLY A 640 19.30 4.54 -4.88
N VAL A 641 20.13 3.74 -5.54
CA VAL A 641 19.73 2.92 -6.71
C VAL A 641 18.84 1.74 -6.30
N LEU A 642 19.13 1.09 -5.16
CA LEU A 642 18.41 -0.10 -4.72
C LEU A 642 17.18 0.21 -3.86
N ALA A 643 17.12 1.36 -3.16
CA ALA A 643 16.01 1.76 -2.30
C ALA A 643 14.82 2.34 -3.05
N GLN A 644 14.92 2.62 -4.36
CA GLN A 644 13.81 3.08 -5.21
C GLN A 644 12.62 2.10 -5.35
N GLY A 645 12.65 0.98 -4.63
CA GLY A 645 11.53 0.04 -4.48
C GLY A 645 11.06 -0.20 -3.04
N ALA A 646 11.55 0.55 -2.05
CA ALA A 646 11.17 0.40 -0.65
C ALA A 646 10.89 1.77 -0.01
N THR A 647 9.69 2.29 -0.22
CA THR A 647 9.13 3.35 0.63
C THR A 647 8.16 2.73 1.63
N GLU A 648 8.45 2.99 2.91
CA GLU A 648 7.57 3.14 4.07
C GLU A 648 6.07 2.85 3.86
N GLY A 649 5.53 2.01 4.75
CA GLY A 649 4.13 2.06 5.15
C GLY A 649 3.10 1.82 4.04
N GLY A 650 2.83 0.55 3.73
CA GLY A 650 1.46 0.08 3.39
C GLY A 650 0.72 0.69 2.19
N ARG A 651 1.32 1.52 1.34
CA ARG A 651 0.69 2.01 0.10
C ARG A 651 1.23 1.28 -1.12
N GLN A 652 0.41 0.36 -1.65
CA GLN A 652 0.57 -0.20 -2.99
C GLN A 652 0.54 0.92 -4.05
N ILE A 653 1.70 1.47 -4.37
CA ILE A 653 1.90 2.15 -5.65
C ILE A 653 2.28 1.04 -6.64
N LYS A 654 1.50 0.92 -7.72
CA LYS A 654 1.75 0.01 -8.86
C LYS A 654 3.25 -0.12 -9.09
N LYS A 655 3.77 -1.35 -9.00
CA LYS A 655 5.12 -1.73 -9.44
C LYS A 655 5.38 -1.06 -10.78
N ARG A 656 6.16 0.03 -10.78
CA ARG A 656 6.75 0.55 -12.01
C ARG A 656 7.81 -0.45 -12.39
N SER A 657 7.58 -1.17 -13.49
CA SER A 657 8.61 -1.91 -14.20
C SER A 657 9.85 -1.03 -14.35
N MET A 658 11.03 -1.64 -14.27
CA MET A 658 12.35 -1.00 -14.35
C MET A 658 12.66 -0.40 -15.73
N SER A 659 11.79 0.44 -16.27
CA SER A 659 11.96 1.12 -17.56
C SER A 659 12.16 2.64 -17.45
N SER A 660 12.32 3.21 -16.25
CA SER A 660 12.64 4.63 -16.10
C SER A 660 13.68 4.88 -15.01
N ILE A 661 14.96 4.84 -15.38
CA ILE A 661 16.08 5.43 -14.62
C ILE A 661 16.01 6.97 -14.63
N VAL A 662 15.08 7.57 -15.39
CA VAL A 662 14.94 9.03 -15.57
C VAL A 662 13.68 9.56 -14.89
N ALA A 663 13.56 9.35 -13.57
CA ALA A 663 12.59 10.09 -12.77
C ALA A 663 13.34 11.10 -11.90
N GLU A 664 13.09 12.37 -12.21
CA GLU A 664 13.72 13.55 -11.62
C GLU A 664 13.56 13.58 -10.09
N SER A 665 14.66 13.30 -9.40
CA SER A 665 14.89 13.68 -8.00
C SER A 665 16.12 14.58 -7.99
N GLU A 666 16.04 15.76 -7.37
CA GLU A 666 17.18 16.67 -7.23
C GLU A 666 18.41 15.98 -6.59
N GLY A 667 18.19 14.96 -5.73
CA GLY A 667 19.26 14.14 -5.15
C GLY A 667 19.94 13.20 -6.15
N LEU A 668 19.25 12.78 -7.21
CA LEU A 668 19.83 11.98 -8.30
C LEU A 668 20.68 12.84 -9.24
N ARG A 669 20.31 14.12 -9.41
CA ARG A 669 21.08 15.07 -10.22
C ARG A 669 22.44 15.38 -9.60
N SER A 670 22.52 15.56 -8.28
CA SER A 670 23.80 15.74 -7.58
C SER A 670 24.64 14.45 -7.50
N ALA A 671 24.00 13.28 -7.44
CA ALA A 671 24.71 11.99 -7.43
C ALA A 671 25.30 11.62 -8.82
N LEU A 672 24.70 12.08 -9.91
CA LEU A 672 25.13 11.82 -11.29
C LEU A 672 26.03 12.93 -11.88
N THR A 673 26.21 14.06 -11.19
CA THR A 673 27.13 15.10 -11.66
C THR A 673 28.58 14.65 -11.55
N ILE A 674 29.28 14.74 -12.69
CA ILE A 674 30.71 14.48 -12.78
C ILE A 674 31.44 15.78 -12.42
N HIS A 675 32.20 15.76 -11.33
CA HIS A 675 32.96 16.92 -10.86
C HIS A 675 34.40 16.89 -11.38
N GLN A 676 34.96 18.03 -11.79
CA GLN A 676 36.40 18.10 -12.11
C GLN A 676 37.23 18.15 -10.83
N THR A 677 38.32 17.38 -10.76
CA THR A 677 39.23 17.38 -9.60
C THR A 677 40.70 17.45 -9.98
N LYS A 678 41.49 18.07 -9.10
CA LYS A 678 42.97 18.04 -9.09
C LYS A 678 43.52 17.41 -7.80
N LYS A 679 42.67 16.84 -6.93
CA LYS A 679 43.05 16.28 -5.62
C LYS A 679 43.29 14.77 -5.68
N THR A 680 44.23 14.29 -4.86
CA THR A 680 44.56 12.87 -4.70
C THR A 680 43.68 12.21 -3.63
N ASN A 681 42.96 11.15 -3.97
CA ASN A 681 42.08 10.41 -3.05
C ASN A 681 42.72 9.10 -2.57
N ALA A 682 42.39 8.67 -1.35
CA ALA A 682 43.00 7.49 -0.72
C ALA A 682 42.44 6.14 -1.24
N GLN A 683 41.19 6.12 -1.71
CA GLN A 683 40.50 4.92 -2.15
C GLN A 683 39.54 5.23 -3.32
N VAL A 684 39.57 4.41 -4.36
CA VAL A 684 38.78 4.60 -5.57
C VAL A 684 38.07 3.30 -5.94
N PHE A 685 36.74 3.33 -6.05
CA PHE A 685 35.93 2.12 -6.27
C PHE A 685 35.90 1.67 -7.72
N SER A 686 35.94 2.60 -8.67
CA SER A 686 36.07 2.28 -10.10
C SER A 686 36.76 3.41 -10.82
N ILE A 687 37.65 3.08 -11.76
CA ILE A 687 38.24 4.02 -12.71
C ILE A 687 37.89 3.55 -14.12
N ARG A 688 37.25 4.42 -14.89
CA ARG A 688 37.09 4.26 -16.34
C ARG A 688 38.07 5.20 -17.03
N LEU A 689 38.99 4.62 -17.80
CA LEU A 689 39.95 5.31 -18.64
C LEU A 689 39.36 5.46 -20.04
N HIS A 690 39.31 6.69 -20.52
CA HIS A 690 38.83 7.07 -21.84
C HIS A 690 39.99 7.65 -22.65
N PHE A 691 40.12 7.23 -23.90
CA PHE A 691 41.24 7.60 -24.77
C PHE A 691 40.70 8.23 -26.06
N ASN A 692 41.02 9.50 -26.28
CA ASN A 692 40.69 10.21 -27.51
C ASN A 692 41.93 10.40 -28.37
N LEU A 693 41.81 10.12 -29.65
CA LEU A 693 42.84 10.42 -30.63
C LEU A 693 42.73 11.89 -31.04
N THR A 694 43.89 12.53 -31.25
CA THR A 694 43.95 13.92 -31.76
C THR A 694 43.83 13.99 -33.29
N ASP A 695 43.95 12.85 -33.96
CA ASP A 695 43.96 12.69 -35.40
C ASP A 695 43.29 11.36 -35.82
N GLU A 696 43.08 11.18 -37.12
CA GLU A 696 42.47 9.97 -37.70
C GLU A 696 43.52 8.95 -38.17
N HIS A 697 44.75 9.01 -37.63
CA HIS A 697 45.83 8.11 -38.07
C HIS A 697 45.68 6.69 -37.53
N TYR A 698 44.88 6.48 -36.48
CA TYR A 698 44.66 5.19 -35.82
C TYR A 698 43.16 4.89 -35.62
N GLU A 699 42.81 3.61 -35.47
CA GLU A 699 41.44 3.20 -35.11
C GLU A 699 41.07 3.67 -33.69
N GLU A 700 39.81 4.09 -33.49
CA GLU A 700 39.30 4.51 -32.18
C GLU A 700 39.47 3.43 -31.10
N LEU A 701 39.81 3.87 -29.89
CA LEU A 701 40.04 2.99 -28.75
C LEU A 701 38.80 2.89 -27.87
N SER A 702 38.50 1.67 -27.42
CA SER A 702 37.43 1.42 -26.44
C SER A 702 37.88 1.80 -25.02
N ASP A 703 36.95 2.33 -24.23
CA ASP A 703 37.17 2.61 -22.80
C ASP A 703 37.63 1.38 -22.01
N ILE A 704 38.53 1.59 -21.05
CA ILE A 704 39.02 0.54 -20.15
C ILE A 704 38.52 0.81 -18.74
N SER A 705 37.79 -0.14 -18.16
CA SER A 705 37.28 -0.04 -16.79
C SER A 705 38.10 -0.91 -15.84
N VAL A 706 38.60 -0.30 -14.76
CA VAL A 706 39.38 -0.94 -13.70
C VAL A 706 38.59 -0.83 -12.38
N PRO A 707 38.06 -1.95 -11.84
CA PRO A 707 37.36 -1.95 -10.56
C PRO A 707 38.34 -1.97 -9.37
N CYS A 708 37.94 -1.31 -8.29
CA CYS A 708 38.50 -1.31 -6.94
C CYS A 708 40.02 -1.12 -6.84
N LEU A 709 40.46 0.15 -6.78
CA LEU A 709 41.85 0.53 -6.57
C LEU A 709 42.06 1.04 -5.14
N PHE A 710 42.86 0.28 -4.39
CA PHE A 710 43.30 0.61 -3.04
C PHE A 710 44.76 1.02 -3.08
N ARG A 711 45.15 2.05 -2.33
CA ARG A 711 46.53 2.53 -2.27
C ARG A 711 47.53 1.48 -1.77
N GLU A 712 47.04 0.49 -1.04
CA GLU A 712 47.81 -0.59 -0.41
C GLU A 712 48.02 -1.82 -1.32
N ARG A 713 47.38 -1.87 -2.50
CA ARG A 713 47.53 -2.96 -3.48
C ARG A 713 48.35 -2.51 -4.69
N SER A 714 49.03 -3.45 -5.32
CA SER A 714 49.72 -3.21 -6.59
C SER A 714 48.71 -2.85 -7.69
N SER A 715 49.00 -1.79 -8.44
CA SER A 715 48.13 -1.34 -9.52
C SER A 715 48.10 -2.34 -10.69
N PRO A 716 46.93 -2.59 -11.30
CA PRO A 716 46.81 -3.49 -12.45
C PRO A 716 47.48 -2.89 -13.68
N MET A 717 48.18 -3.73 -14.46
CA MET A 717 48.82 -3.33 -15.71
C MET A 717 47.79 -3.34 -16.85
N VAL A 718 47.59 -2.19 -17.49
CA VAL A 718 46.69 -2.02 -18.65
C VAL A 718 47.49 -2.08 -19.95
N LYS A 719 47.03 -2.85 -20.94
CA LYS A 719 47.65 -2.96 -22.27
C LYS A 719 46.75 -2.34 -23.34
N LEU A 720 47.27 -1.35 -24.06
CA LEU A 720 46.58 -0.70 -25.19
C LEU A 720 47.08 -1.31 -26.51
N ARG A 721 46.15 -1.65 -27.41
CA ARG A 721 46.48 -2.17 -28.74
C ARG A 721 46.09 -1.13 -29.80
N LEU A 722 47.09 -0.51 -30.39
CA LEU A 722 46.92 0.48 -31.45
C LEU A 722 46.91 -0.19 -32.83
N LYS A 723 46.05 0.29 -33.72
CA LYS A 723 46.00 -0.15 -35.12
C LYS A 723 46.12 1.07 -36.04
N PRO A 724 47.26 1.26 -36.70
CA PRO A 724 47.46 2.40 -37.60
C PRO A 724 46.65 2.24 -38.88
N LEU A 725 45.93 3.29 -39.25
CA LEU A 725 45.36 3.51 -40.59
C LEU A 725 46.36 4.22 -41.49
N HIS A 726 47.15 5.12 -40.90
CA HIS A 726 48.25 5.84 -41.56
C HIS A 726 49.56 5.69 -40.75
N PRO A 727 50.72 5.66 -41.41
CA PRO A 727 52.03 5.46 -40.77
C PRO A 727 52.59 6.73 -40.12
N TYR A 728 51.75 7.52 -39.44
CA TYR A 728 52.14 8.80 -38.83
C TYR A 728 52.15 8.71 -37.29
N PRO A 729 52.98 9.50 -36.60
CA PRO A 729 52.91 9.61 -35.14
C PRO A 729 51.56 10.18 -34.71
N THR A 730 51.08 9.80 -33.53
CA THR A 730 49.82 10.30 -32.96
C THR A 730 49.96 10.62 -31.47
N THR A 731 49.04 11.43 -30.96
CA THR A 731 48.90 11.70 -29.52
C THR A 731 47.52 11.27 -29.03
N LEU A 732 47.52 10.46 -27.97
CA LEU A 732 46.34 9.95 -27.27
C LEU A 732 46.07 10.80 -26.03
N GLN A 733 44.96 11.51 -26.02
CA GLN A 733 44.46 12.21 -24.83
C GLN A 733 43.75 11.21 -23.93
N ALA A 734 44.33 10.99 -22.75
CA ALA A 734 43.76 10.10 -21.76
C ALA A 734 42.97 10.90 -20.71
N SER A 735 41.77 10.44 -20.37
CA SER A 735 40.97 10.96 -19.27
C SER A 735 40.48 9.82 -18.39
N ALA A 736 40.20 10.12 -17.13
CA ALA A 736 39.73 9.14 -16.17
C ALA A 736 38.49 9.66 -15.46
N ILE A 737 37.45 8.83 -15.43
CA ILE A 737 36.26 9.03 -14.62
C ILE A 737 36.32 8.03 -13.47
N PHE A 738 36.17 8.49 -12.23
CA PHE A 738 36.26 7.61 -11.08
C PHE A 738 35.33 7.98 -9.92
N THR A 739 34.93 6.99 -9.12
CA THR A 739 34.00 7.17 -8.00
C THR A 739 34.72 7.03 -6.66
N THR A 740 34.51 7.97 -5.74
CA THR A 740 35.11 7.98 -4.39
C THR A 740 34.13 7.47 -3.32
N GLN A 741 34.63 7.27 -2.10
CA GLN A 741 33.85 6.79 -0.95
C GLN A 741 32.65 7.68 -0.63
N ASP A 742 32.81 8.99 -0.79
CA ASP A 742 31.77 10.01 -0.59
C ASP A 742 30.67 10.00 -1.68
N GLY A 743 30.65 8.98 -2.55
CA GLY A 743 29.65 8.83 -3.60
C GLY A 743 29.70 9.85 -4.72
N LEU A 744 30.72 10.71 -4.79
CA LEU A 744 30.90 11.62 -5.91
C LEU A 744 31.65 10.94 -7.07
N SER A 745 31.21 11.22 -8.30
CA SER A 745 31.93 10.83 -9.51
C SER A 745 32.78 11.99 -10.00
N TRP A 746 34.05 11.72 -10.26
CA TRP A 746 35.03 12.72 -10.62
C TRP A 746 35.55 12.46 -12.02
N HIS A 747 35.91 13.54 -12.73
CA HIS A 747 36.62 13.49 -14.00
C HIS A 747 37.97 14.19 -13.84
N THR A 748 39.02 13.54 -14.30
CA THR A 748 40.36 14.11 -14.41
C THR A 748 40.95 13.83 -15.79
N ILE A 749 41.74 14.79 -16.26
CA ILE A 749 42.56 14.62 -17.46
C ILE A 749 43.89 13.99 -17.02
N LEU A 750 44.36 12.98 -17.73
CA LEU A 750 45.64 12.33 -17.52
C LEU A 750 46.69 12.92 -18.49
N PRO A 751 47.99 12.71 -18.25
CA PRO A 751 49.02 13.11 -19.20
C PRO A 751 48.82 12.43 -20.56
N ASP A 752 49.03 13.20 -21.63
CA ASP A 752 48.93 12.70 -23.00
C ASP A 752 49.94 11.59 -23.27
N ILE A 753 49.52 10.56 -24.00
CA ILE A 753 50.35 9.43 -24.40
C ILE A 753 50.77 9.66 -25.84
N HIS A 754 52.06 9.90 -26.07
CA HIS A 754 52.61 10.13 -27.40
C HIS A 754 53.12 8.83 -28.03
N VAL A 755 52.68 8.57 -29.25
CA VAL A 755 53.21 7.50 -30.11
C VAL A 755 54.20 8.13 -31.06
N ALA A 756 55.49 7.94 -30.77
CA ALA A 756 56.57 8.49 -31.59
C ALA A 756 56.69 7.75 -32.92
N PHE A 757 57.15 8.43 -33.97
CA PHE A 757 57.31 7.85 -35.31
C PHE A 757 58.13 6.56 -35.31
N GLN A 758 59.24 6.52 -34.56
CA GLN A 758 60.09 5.33 -34.42
C GLN A 758 59.37 4.10 -33.82
N GLN A 759 58.28 4.30 -33.07
CA GLN A 759 57.51 3.19 -32.48
C GLN A 759 56.58 2.52 -33.49
N VAL A 760 56.41 3.11 -34.67
CA VAL A 760 55.65 2.55 -35.80
C VAL A 760 56.52 1.58 -36.62
N PHE A 761 57.85 1.63 -36.46
CA PHE A 761 58.79 0.86 -37.27
C PHE A 761 58.67 -0.62 -36.97
N THR A 762 58.29 -1.40 -37.97
CA THR A 762 58.25 -2.84 -37.87
C THR A 762 59.29 -3.47 -38.81
N PRO A 763 59.94 -4.58 -38.39
CA PRO A 763 60.81 -5.32 -39.30
C PRO A 763 59.97 -5.87 -40.45
N LEU A 764 60.60 -6.03 -41.61
CA LEU A 764 59.97 -6.59 -42.80
C LEU A 764 59.19 -7.88 -42.45
N PRO A 765 57.86 -7.92 -42.66
CA PRO A 765 57.05 -9.12 -42.46
C PRO A 765 57.32 -10.12 -43.59
N ALA A 766 58.47 -10.79 -43.52
CA ALA A 766 58.89 -11.80 -44.48
C ALA A 766 58.43 -13.21 -44.05
N PRO A 767 58.08 -14.10 -45.01
CA PRO A 767 57.90 -15.52 -44.73
C PRO A 767 59.14 -16.11 -44.03
N SER A 768 58.95 -17.00 -43.06
CA SER A 768 60.06 -17.63 -42.32
C SER A 768 61.02 -18.45 -43.20
N ALA A 769 60.61 -18.78 -44.43
CA ALA A 769 61.43 -19.45 -45.44
C ALA A 769 62.42 -18.51 -46.16
N TRP A 770 62.27 -17.18 -46.05
CA TRP A 770 63.20 -16.23 -46.65
C TRP A 770 64.49 -16.14 -45.81
N GLY A 771 65.58 -16.66 -46.37
CA GLY A 771 66.92 -16.36 -45.88
C GLY A 771 67.34 -14.92 -46.18
N ARG A 772 68.55 -14.52 -45.75
CA ARG A 772 69.11 -13.18 -46.01
C ARG A 772 69.10 -12.79 -47.50
N GLY A 773 69.40 -13.74 -48.40
CA GLY A 773 69.38 -13.51 -49.85
C GLY A 773 68.01 -13.03 -50.37
N GLY A 774 66.91 -13.68 -49.97
CA GLY A 774 65.58 -13.29 -50.43
C GLY A 774 65.11 -11.92 -49.91
N LYS A 775 65.58 -11.50 -48.72
CA LYS A 775 65.33 -10.14 -48.20
C LYS A 775 66.13 -9.09 -48.96
N LEU A 776 67.37 -9.40 -49.34
CA LEU A 776 68.22 -8.54 -50.17
C LEU A 776 67.65 -8.39 -51.58
N ASP A 777 67.19 -9.48 -52.20
CA ASP A 777 66.56 -9.44 -53.52
C ASP A 777 65.29 -8.57 -53.52
N LEU A 778 64.48 -8.66 -52.46
CA LEU A 778 63.32 -7.77 -52.29
C LEU A 778 63.77 -6.30 -52.11
N PHE A 779 64.80 -6.05 -51.30
CA PHE A 779 65.29 -4.70 -51.06
C PHE A 779 65.77 -4.05 -52.34
N GLU A 780 66.59 -4.73 -53.17
CA GLU A 780 67.02 -4.16 -54.45
C GLU A 780 65.85 -3.98 -55.42
N GLY A 781 64.92 -4.93 -55.48
CA GLY A 781 63.73 -4.80 -56.32
C GLY A 781 62.86 -3.60 -55.94
N LEU A 782 62.61 -3.40 -54.64
CA LEU A 782 61.90 -2.23 -54.13
C LEU A 782 62.71 -0.95 -54.33
N TRP A 783 64.02 -0.98 -54.14
CA TRP A 783 64.88 0.17 -54.34
C TRP A 783 64.81 0.67 -55.79
N ASP A 784 64.95 -0.23 -56.76
CA ASP A 784 64.88 0.09 -58.19
C ASP A 784 63.49 0.61 -58.59
N GLU A 785 62.42 0.04 -58.03
CA GLU A 785 61.04 0.49 -58.27
C GLU A 785 60.79 1.90 -57.70
N LEU A 786 61.22 2.16 -56.45
CA LEU A 786 61.04 3.45 -55.79
C LEU A 786 61.93 4.57 -56.37
N CYS A 787 63.08 4.21 -56.94
CA CYS A 787 63.96 5.15 -57.65
C CYS A 787 63.51 5.45 -59.09
N SER A 788 62.53 4.71 -59.63
CA SER A 788 61.98 4.95 -60.97
C SER A 788 60.99 6.14 -60.94
N GLU A 789 60.98 6.98 -61.98
CA GLU A 789 60.07 8.13 -62.02
C GLU A 789 58.61 7.69 -62.22
N GLY A 790 57.85 7.61 -61.12
CA GLY A 790 56.39 7.45 -61.14
C GLY A 790 55.75 7.26 -59.76
N GLY A 791 54.64 7.99 -59.52
CA GLY A 791 53.76 7.79 -58.35
C GLY A 791 54.06 8.67 -57.12
N ASP A 792 53.63 8.19 -55.95
CA ASP A 792 53.89 8.78 -54.61
C ASP A 792 55.29 8.45 -54.05
N CYS A 793 56.09 7.72 -54.83
CA CYS A 793 57.46 7.35 -54.52
C CYS A 793 58.37 8.58 -54.48
N ALA A 794 59.26 8.64 -53.50
CA ALA A 794 60.20 9.73 -53.37
C ALA A 794 61.56 9.25 -52.85
N THR A 795 62.62 9.85 -53.41
CA THR A 795 64.00 9.65 -52.97
C THR A 795 64.53 10.93 -52.32
N SER A 796 65.28 10.79 -51.23
CA SER A 796 65.92 11.91 -50.53
C SER A 796 67.32 11.49 -50.08
N LEU A 797 68.23 12.45 -49.94
CA LEU A 797 69.57 12.23 -49.41
C LEU A 797 69.72 13.02 -48.11
N PHE A 798 70.11 12.33 -47.04
CA PHE A 798 70.45 12.94 -45.76
C PHE A 798 71.94 12.74 -45.48
N CYS A 799 72.71 13.82 -45.41
CA CYS A 799 74.14 13.80 -45.15
C CYS A 799 74.44 14.31 -43.73
N CYS A 800 75.30 13.63 -42.99
CA CYS A 800 75.82 14.11 -41.71
C CYS A 800 77.29 13.72 -41.50
N GLN A 801 77.97 14.44 -40.60
CA GLN A 801 79.35 14.11 -40.20
C GLN A 801 79.31 13.20 -38.97
N LEU A 802 79.68 11.94 -39.13
CA LEU A 802 79.76 10.96 -38.03
C LEU A 802 81.08 10.20 -38.12
N LYS A 803 81.75 10.01 -36.97
CA LYS A 803 82.92 9.13 -36.88
C LYS A 803 82.50 7.66 -37.03
N GLU A 804 83.37 6.82 -37.59
CA GLU A 804 83.11 5.39 -37.84
C GLU A 804 82.59 4.64 -36.59
N GLY A 805 83.14 4.91 -35.41
CA GLY A 805 82.68 4.32 -34.15
C GLY A 805 81.29 4.79 -33.68
N ALA A 806 80.92 6.03 -34.00
CA ALA A 806 79.60 6.61 -33.70
C ALA A 806 78.52 6.00 -34.62
N LEU A 807 78.84 5.83 -35.91
CA LEU A 807 77.97 5.17 -36.89
C LEU A 807 77.67 3.71 -36.51
N MET A 808 78.67 2.95 -36.08
CA MET A 808 78.47 1.57 -35.59
C MET A 808 77.50 1.51 -34.40
N SER A 809 77.68 2.40 -33.42
CA SER A 809 76.80 2.46 -32.26
C SER A 809 75.37 2.85 -32.62
N LEU A 810 75.19 3.71 -33.63
CA LEU A 810 73.89 4.14 -34.13
C LEU A 810 73.16 2.98 -34.81
N VAL A 811 73.86 2.23 -35.66
CA VAL A 811 73.31 1.05 -36.36
C VAL A 811 72.91 -0.03 -35.34
N GLU A 812 73.78 -0.35 -34.37
CA GLU A 812 73.47 -1.34 -33.34
C GLU A 812 72.26 -0.96 -32.48
N LYS A 813 72.11 0.33 -32.16
CA LYS A 813 71.07 0.81 -31.25
C LYS A 813 69.72 1.03 -31.94
N HIS A 814 69.72 1.54 -33.17
CA HIS A 814 68.50 2.01 -33.84
C HIS A 814 68.10 1.19 -35.07
N PHE A 815 69.04 0.54 -35.76
CA PHE A 815 68.77 -0.13 -37.04
C PHE A 815 68.93 -1.64 -37.02
N LEU A 816 69.54 -2.21 -35.98
CA LEU A 816 69.87 -3.64 -35.89
C LEU A 816 68.70 -4.58 -36.22
N LEU A 817 67.49 -4.25 -35.77
CA LEU A 817 66.29 -5.07 -36.00
C LEU A 817 65.74 -4.98 -37.44
N TYR A 818 66.19 -3.99 -38.20
CA TYR A 818 65.69 -3.61 -39.51
C TYR A 818 66.73 -3.80 -40.63
N LEU A 819 67.92 -4.30 -40.28
CA LEU A 819 69.01 -4.57 -41.22
C LEU A 819 68.67 -5.71 -42.19
N ILE A 820 69.00 -5.49 -43.46
CA ILE A 820 68.89 -6.49 -44.52
C ILE A 820 70.26 -7.00 -44.94
N SER A 821 71.29 -6.15 -44.97
CA SER A 821 72.69 -6.54 -45.25
C SER A 821 73.54 -6.63 -43.97
N ASP A 822 74.60 -7.45 -44.02
CA ASP A 822 75.60 -7.52 -42.94
C ASP A 822 76.61 -6.35 -43.09
N TRP A 823 76.89 -5.62 -42.01
CA TRP A 823 77.88 -4.52 -41.97
C TRP A 823 79.34 -5.00 -42.17
N SER A 824 79.57 -6.28 -42.46
CA SER A 824 80.91 -6.88 -42.55
C SER A 824 81.70 -6.48 -43.80
N HIS A 825 81.03 -5.98 -44.85
CA HIS A 825 81.66 -5.45 -46.07
C HIS A 825 81.65 -3.92 -46.04
N LYS A 826 82.83 -3.32 -45.96
CA LYS A 826 83.15 -1.93 -45.58
C LYS A 826 82.63 -0.79 -46.49
N GLU A 827 81.56 -0.95 -47.26
CA GLU A 827 81.16 0.11 -48.21
C GLU A 827 79.66 0.46 -48.23
N GLU A 828 78.73 -0.41 -47.79
CA GLU A 828 77.27 -0.08 -47.85
C GLU A 828 76.41 -0.89 -46.86
N CYS A 829 75.45 -0.23 -46.21
CA CYS A 829 74.48 -0.85 -45.30
C CYS A 829 73.03 -0.58 -45.70
N LYS A 830 72.19 -1.62 -45.69
CA LYS A 830 70.81 -1.61 -46.19
C LYS A 830 69.83 -1.85 -45.05
N VAL A 831 68.95 -0.89 -44.81
CA VAL A 831 67.92 -0.92 -43.76
C VAL A 831 66.54 -0.74 -44.39
N LEU A 832 65.56 -1.53 -43.97
CA LEU A 832 64.17 -1.38 -44.44
C LEU A 832 63.22 -1.30 -43.25
N PHE A 833 62.48 -0.19 -43.17
CA PHE A 833 61.35 -0.05 -42.26
C PHE A 833 60.06 -0.40 -42.99
N PHE A 834 59.35 -1.39 -42.45
CA PHE A 834 57.96 -1.59 -42.79
C PHE A 834 57.10 -0.73 -41.85
N LEU A 835 56.26 0.12 -42.44
CA LEU A 835 55.36 1.01 -41.75
C LEU A 835 53.92 0.59 -42.07
N PRO A 836 53.21 -0.06 -41.13
CA PRO A 836 51.84 -0.47 -41.36
C PRO A 836 50.93 0.74 -41.67
N PRO A 837 49.94 0.60 -42.58
CA PRO A 837 49.46 -0.66 -43.12
C PRO A 837 50.23 -1.20 -44.35
N GLN A 838 50.82 -0.35 -45.20
CA GLN A 838 51.44 -0.76 -46.47
C GLN A 838 52.61 0.13 -46.95
N SER A 839 53.21 0.96 -46.10
CA SER A 839 54.29 1.86 -46.50
C SER A 839 55.68 1.32 -46.16
N HIS A 840 56.68 1.72 -46.94
CA HIS A 840 58.06 1.26 -46.83
C HIS A 840 59.02 2.45 -46.87
N VAL A 841 60.05 2.39 -46.03
CA VAL A 841 61.18 3.32 -46.06
C VAL A 841 62.46 2.50 -46.12
N LEU A 842 63.19 2.65 -47.21
CA LEU A 842 64.46 1.99 -47.47
C LEU A 842 65.57 3.01 -47.24
N LEU A 843 66.65 2.57 -46.58
CA LEU A 843 67.86 3.35 -46.39
C LEU A 843 69.07 2.59 -46.95
N LYS A 844 69.86 3.27 -47.79
CA LYS A 844 71.24 2.88 -48.12
C LYS A 844 72.19 3.83 -47.40
N ILE A 845 73.03 3.28 -46.54
CA ILE A 845 73.96 4.03 -45.71
C ILE A 845 75.37 3.78 -46.23
N THR A 846 76.04 4.83 -46.70
CA THR A 846 77.40 4.78 -47.24
C THR A 846 78.30 5.81 -46.54
N THR A 847 79.60 5.51 -46.47
CA THR A 847 80.62 6.39 -45.87
C THR A 847 81.56 6.90 -46.95
N GLU A 848 81.53 8.21 -47.24
CA GLU A 848 82.40 8.87 -48.21
C GLU A 848 83.32 9.87 -47.51
N GLU A 849 84.65 9.64 -47.59
CA GLU A 849 85.77 10.45 -47.05
C GLU A 849 85.60 11.10 -45.66
N ASP A 850 84.69 12.07 -45.49
CA ASP A 850 84.38 12.81 -44.24
C ASP A 850 82.87 12.93 -43.91
N ALA A 851 81.96 12.28 -44.66
CA ALA A 851 80.51 12.32 -44.44
C ALA A 851 79.83 10.96 -44.58
N VAL A 852 78.74 10.75 -43.83
CA VAL A 852 77.85 9.59 -43.96
C VAL A 852 76.63 10.01 -44.77
N HIS A 853 76.36 9.28 -45.84
CA HIS A 853 75.20 9.47 -46.69
C HIS A 853 74.13 8.45 -46.33
N PHE A 854 72.93 8.94 -46.06
CA PHE A 854 71.71 8.16 -45.91
C PHE A 854 70.83 8.43 -47.12
N ASP A 855 70.96 7.60 -48.13
CA ASP A 855 70.03 7.59 -49.25
C ASP A 855 68.72 6.97 -48.79
N ILE A 856 67.62 7.70 -48.95
CA ILE A 856 66.28 7.32 -48.50
C ILE A 856 65.41 7.12 -49.73
N ALA A 857 64.74 5.96 -49.82
CA ALA A 857 63.69 5.72 -50.80
C ALA A 857 62.40 5.31 -50.08
N THR A 858 61.27 5.89 -50.44
CA THR A 858 59.97 5.56 -49.83
C THR A 858 58.85 5.57 -50.86
N ASP A 859 57.82 4.76 -50.65
CA ASP A 859 56.58 4.72 -51.44
C ASP A 859 55.58 5.83 -51.06
N ASN A 860 55.89 6.64 -50.04
CA ASN A 860 55.06 7.76 -49.62
C ASN A 860 55.92 8.99 -49.29
N TRP A 861 55.91 9.97 -50.19
CA TRP A 861 56.65 11.21 -50.04
C TRP A 861 56.36 11.98 -48.73
N GLN A 862 55.17 11.84 -48.15
CA GLN A 862 54.79 12.51 -46.90
C GLN A 862 55.55 11.99 -45.68
N LEU A 863 56.21 10.83 -45.78
CA LEU A 863 57.07 10.28 -44.74
C LEU A 863 58.45 10.94 -44.69
N LEU A 864 58.89 11.58 -45.78
CA LEU A 864 60.23 12.18 -45.87
C LEU A 864 60.54 13.17 -44.73
N PRO A 865 59.65 14.13 -44.37
CA PRO A 865 59.91 15.03 -43.25
C PRO A 865 60.04 14.28 -41.91
N HIS A 866 59.25 13.23 -41.69
CA HIS A 866 59.27 12.44 -40.47
C HIS A 866 60.54 11.60 -40.33
N ILE A 867 60.96 10.93 -41.42
CA ILE A 867 62.21 10.17 -41.43
C ILE A 867 63.43 11.10 -41.34
N THR A 868 63.43 12.24 -42.04
CA THR A 868 64.52 13.23 -41.91
C THR A 868 64.59 13.79 -40.49
N SER A 869 63.45 14.11 -39.86
CA SER A 869 63.43 14.56 -38.46
C SER A 869 63.92 13.47 -37.49
N TYR A 870 63.58 12.21 -37.75
CA TYR A 870 64.06 11.07 -36.97
C TYR A 870 65.58 10.89 -37.12
N LEU A 871 66.09 10.90 -38.36
CA LEU A 871 67.52 10.82 -38.67
C LEU A 871 68.28 11.97 -38.02
N LEU A 872 67.80 13.21 -38.16
CA LEU A 872 68.35 14.38 -37.46
C LEU A 872 68.47 14.12 -35.95
N THR A 873 67.39 13.64 -35.31
CA THR A 873 67.34 13.39 -33.87
C THR A 873 68.37 12.36 -33.42
N ILE A 874 68.51 11.24 -34.15
CA ILE A 874 69.44 10.18 -33.77
C ILE A 874 70.90 10.52 -34.10
N THR A 875 71.14 11.39 -35.10
CA THR A 875 72.50 11.82 -35.45
C THR A 875 72.99 13.00 -34.62
N SER A 876 72.09 13.92 -34.20
CA SER A 876 72.46 15.07 -33.36
C SER A 876 72.67 14.69 -31.90
N SER A 877 72.00 13.64 -31.41
CA SER A 877 72.12 13.17 -30.03
C SER A 877 73.45 12.50 -29.69
N GLN A 878 74.37 12.38 -30.65
CA GLN A 878 75.73 11.86 -30.41
C GLN A 878 76.79 12.95 -30.20
N ASP A 879 76.54 14.21 -30.59
CA ASP A 879 77.46 15.32 -30.34
C ASP A 879 77.52 15.74 -28.85
N ASP A 880 76.49 15.40 -28.05
CA ASP A 880 76.40 15.76 -26.62
C ASP A 880 77.08 14.76 -25.66
N THR A 881 77.88 13.81 -26.16
CA THR A 881 78.61 12.85 -25.28
C THR A 881 80.06 13.19 -24.99
N HIS A 882 80.52 14.40 -25.34
CA HIS A 882 81.75 14.96 -24.80
C HIS A 882 81.65 16.47 -24.54
N SER A 883 81.02 16.82 -23.41
CA SER A 883 81.40 17.97 -22.59
C SER A 883 81.17 17.67 -21.11
#